data_AF-A0A4R9JZR0-F1
#
_entry.id   AF-A0A4R9JZR0-F1
#
_cell.length_a   1.000
_cell.length_b   1.000
_cell.length_c   1.000
_cell.angle_alpha   90.00
_cell.angle_beta   90.00
_cell.angle_gamma   90.00
#
_symmetry.space_group_name_H-M   'P 1'
#
loop_
_entity.id
_entity.type
_entity.pdbx_description
1 polymer ?
#
loop_
_entity_poly.entity_id
_entity_poly.type
_entity_poly.pdbx_seq_one_letter_code
_entity_poly.pdbx_strand_id
1 'polypeptide(L)'
;MPESNENPLDPFSFEMENPVSQEEIRLEPTTLFLDLPKNQGRFTQTSQAILEELRVRHRRLEMHGSSEIAPSLLLTVDKIAEVLQKEVQLTENHKTTAAVNEALLELSDASNQFQSRSVYFYPFLLRIESGISIRIVMVAPQTKDKIDMVPYRRACFKYSEEILLIVLKNLSKQDPITPEMKPGKVLLERDEKGNLIFSPNRFSFETDIRLITEKGFSPYTPILISDFILDAVTFGMSKQLLFEVNPNYHIVISESGFVEILLKHVSVQLDALATYVFQYLKKLAKESQQFRFLDSLEDLESRLPDSRQAIIGGGWKIAYEFITLIKDFSFEEKSTNQNLLHKQICMESAANLEKLLAEIQKKGRDIHEEKYTDTFKKVKEKVLENTMRNLVLTPVDIDLELSPLFSVSSTDSNILINRLVDDLSSSLGVYPVKDETGKLICYSVDQRYLRDVIENTNALSAKDPKYIEELKYLEWIRKGLVSKNDSQLDLLSESIPKTTESDTRESEGSNKRKSQVDVEELQNTFHFPTLIITALIGSVVSTIVSLATNQLDMLVGGVFASILAGFALSYFSKKMESPKPEKITNKKQVSSGLSEQMLTIVRAAETVLFPKKFNNIFEKVYDPKKLKYTIEENIDEIRNLLPPADRKKEDAKLIAEIEYAVLQLAISIKVPEEIQMKGRSREFIVSKSDLKTLLFRDKLAEHFRKEASVYKNDPDMMSYLNYLIKEIEFGYAKYIKP
;
A
#
# COMPACT_ATOMS: atom_id res chain seq x y z
N MET A 1 3.86 -13.86 47.59
CA MET A 1 4.12 -14.37 46.24
C MET A 1 3.40 -13.45 45.28
N PRO A 2 4.09 -12.74 44.37
CA PRO A 2 3.42 -12.01 43.31
C PRO A 2 3.36 -12.88 42.05
N GLU A 3 2.17 -13.02 41.50
CA GLU A 3 1.94 -13.63 40.19
C GLU A 3 2.22 -12.59 39.11
N SER A 4 3.27 -12.84 38.34
CA SER A 4 3.54 -12.22 37.05
C SER A 4 2.67 -12.90 35.99
N ASN A 5 1.76 -12.16 35.36
CA ASN A 5 1.18 -12.51 34.06
C ASN A 5 1.41 -11.33 33.11
N GLU A 6 2.64 -11.25 32.60
CA GLU A 6 2.92 -10.52 31.37
C GLU A 6 2.36 -11.36 30.21
N ASN A 7 1.38 -10.81 29.50
CA ASN A 7 0.93 -11.32 28.22
C ASN A 7 1.68 -10.52 27.15
N PRO A 8 2.65 -11.08 26.41
CA PRO A 8 3.35 -10.37 25.35
C PRO A 8 2.59 -10.62 24.06
N LEU A 9 1.81 -9.64 23.59
CA LEU A 9 1.39 -9.42 22.19
C LEU A 9 0.28 -8.35 22.18
N ASP A 10 0.66 -7.09 22.35
CA ASP A 10 -0.20 -5.94 22.06
C ASP A 10 0.68 -4.83 21.46
N PRO A 11 0.70 -4.64 20.14
CA PRO A 11 1.27 -3.43 19.57
C PRO A 11 0.21 -2.34 19.72
N PHE A 12 0.51 -1.26 20.46
CA PHE A 12 -0.33 -0.07 20.65
C PHE A 12 -1.33 -0.08 21.83
N SER A 13 -0.84 -0.27 23.06
CA SER A 13 -1.52 0.29 24.25
C SER A 13 -1.08 1.75 24.44
N PHE A 14 -2.04 2.66 24.37
CA PHE A 14 -1.84 4.11 24.56
C PHE A 14 -2.09 4.50 26.01
N GLU A 15 -1.03 4.70 26.78
CA GLU A 15 -1.10 5.48 28.02
C GLU A 15 -0.61 6.90 27.71
N MET A 16 -1.53 7.88 27.77
CA MET A 16 -1.23 9.29 27.57
C MET A 16 -0.90 9.93 28.92
N GLU A 17 0.27 10.53 29.05
CA GLU A 17 0.55 11.53 30.08
C GLU A 17 0.83 12.90 29.47
N ASN A 18 0.03 13.86 29.97
CA ASN A 18 0.12 15.32 29.98
C ASN A 18 -0.06 16.17 28.69
N PRO A 19 -0.90 17.24 28.76
CA PRO A 19 -1.28 18.03 27.60
C PRO A 19 -0.35 19.23 27.38
N VAL A 20 0.06 19.44 26.12
CA VAL A 20 0.52 20.76 25.65
C VAL A 20 -0.69 21.49 25.10
N SER A 21 -0.89 22.73 25.56
CA SER A 21 -1.95 23.65 25.14
C SER A 21 -2.09 23.72 23.61
N GLN A 22 -3.30 23.44 23.11
CA GLN A 22 -3.62 23.49 21.68
C GLN A 22 -3.99 24.93 21.29
N GLU A 23 -3.07 25.64 20.62
CA GLU A 23 -3.44 26.73 19.72
C GLU A 23 -3.80 26.12 18.35
N GLU A 24 -4.86 26.62 17.71
CA GLU A 24 -5.30 26.20 16.37
C GLU A 24 -4.14 26.30 15.38
N ILE A 25 -3.73 25.15 14.82
CA ILE A 25 -2.62 25.07 13.88
C ILE A 25 -3.09 25.60 12.53
N ARG A 26 -2.83 26.88 12.25
CA ARG A 26 -2.69 27.33 10.86
C ARG A 26 -1.36 26.80 10.35
N LEU A 27 -1.42 25.86 9.40
CA LEU A 27 -0.26 25.37 8.67
C LEU A 27 0.24 26.45 7.71
N GLU A 28 0.85 27.51 8.23
CA GLU A 28 1.60 28.45 7.40
C GLU A 28 3.04 27.97 7.24
N PRO A 29 3.60 28.04 6.01
CA PRO A 29 4.97 27.62 5.76
C PRO A 29 5.90 28.47 6.62
N THR A 30 6.79 27.83 7.37
CA THR A 30 7.72 28.60 8.18
C THR A 30 8.78 29.29 7.32
N THR A 31 9.31 30.41 7.83
CA THR A 31 10.27 31.27 7.14
C THR A 31 11.38 30.48 6.47
N LEU A 32 11.53 30.65 5.15
CA LEU A 32 12.52 29.96 4.31
C LEU A 32 13.98 30.27 4.69
N PHE A 33 14.19 31.36 5.43
CA PHE A 33 15.49 31.82 5.89
C PHE A 33 15.57 31.80 7.42
N LEU A 34 16.71 31.33 7.92
CA LEU A 34 17.04 31.32 9.32
C LEU A 34 18.17 32.32 9.61
N ASP A 35 17.92 33.27 10.50
CA ASP A 35 18.85 34.34 10.85
C ASP A 35 19.88 33.90 11.89
N LEU A 36 21.10 34.40 11.78
CA LEU A 36 22.15 34.14 12.77
C LEU A 36 21.70 34.69 14.13
N PRO A 37 21.76 33.88 15.22
CA PRO A 37 21.31 34.34 16.52
C PRO A 37 22.17 35.51 17.02
N LYS A 38 21.55 36.70 17.12
CA LYS A 38 22.23 37.96 17.46
C LYS A 38 22.70 38.05 18.91
N ASN A 39 22.14 37.23 19.82
CA ASN A 39 22.38 37.28 21.26
C ASN A 39 22.77 35.90 21.83
N GLN A 40 23.80 35.25 21.28
CA GLN A 40 24.22 33.91 21.74
C GLN A 40 24.56 33.83 23.24
N GLY A 41 24.96 34.94 23.86
CA GLY A 41 25.26 35.01 25.30
C GLY A 41 24.05 34.90 26.22
N ARG A 42 22.82 34.95 25.69
CA ARG A 42 21.58 34.70 26.47
C ARG A 42 21.20 33.23 26.54
N PHE A 43 21.76 32.40 25.66
CA PHE A 43 21.45 30.99 25.63
C PHE A 43 22.03 30.25 26.82
N THR A 44 21.33 29.20 27.26
CA THR A 44 21.87 28.26 28.25
C THR A 44 23.18 27.63 27.76
N GLN A 45 24.02 27.16 28.70
CA GLN A 45 25.28 26.49 28.34
C GLN A 45 25.04 25.25 27.45
N THR A 46 23.94 24.54 27.68
CA THR A 46 23.51 23.41 26.85
C THR A 46 23.17 23.85 25.42
N SER A 47 22.39 24.92 25.26
CA SER A 47 22.07 25.49 23.94
C SER A 47 23.31 25.98 23.19
N GLN A 48 24.25 26.62 23.88
CA GLN A 48 25.53 27.05 23.29
C GLN A 48 26.36 25.87 22.80
N ALA A 49 26.45 24.79 23.59
CA ALA A 49 27.16 23.58 23.20
C ALA A 49 26.54 22.90 21.97
N ILE A 50 25.20 22.84 21.90
CA ILE A 50 24.49 22.31 20.73
C ILE A 50 24.78 23.15 19.48
N LEU A 51 24.72 24.48 19.58
CA LEU A 51 25.05 25.39 18.47
C LEU A 51 26.49 25.23 18.00
N GLU A 52 27.44 25.02 18.91
CA GLU A 52 28.84 24.80 18.57
C GLU A 52 29.05 23.46 17.85
N GLU A 53 28.42 22.37 18.30
CA GLU A 53 28.49 21.10 17.55
C GLU A 53 27.87 21.23 16.15
N LEU A 54 26.74 21.93 16.02
CA LEU A 54 26.14 22.22 14.72
C LEU A 54 27.12 22.98 13.81
N ARG A 55 27.87 23.94 14.37
CA ARG A 55 28.93 24.67 13.67
C ARG A 55 30.02 23.75 13.17
N VAL A 56 30.54 22.89 14.04
CA VAL A 56 31.62 21.95 13.71
C VAL A 56 31.17 20.99 12.61
N ARG A 57 29.96 20.45 12.70
CA ARG A 57 29.43 19.51 11.69
C ARG A 57 29.14 20.17 10.35
N HIS A 58 28.54 21.36 10.34
CA HIS A 58 28.30 22.10 9.11
C HIS A 58 29.60 22.50 8.42
N ARG A 59 30.63 22.91 9.16
CA ARG A 59 31.97 23.16 8.57
C ARG A 59 32.57 21.90 7.95
N ARG A 60 32.40 20.74 8.58
CA ARG A 60 32.84 19.45 7.99
C ARG A 60 32.09 19.21 6.68
N LEU A 61 30.77 19.40 6.64
CA LEU A 61 29.95 19.29 5.45
C LEU A 61 30.39 20.21 4.30
N GLU A 62 30.65 21.49 4.58
CA GLU A 62 31.15 22.45 3.58
C GLU A 62 32.52 22.02 3.01
N MET A 63 33.38 21.42 3.83
CA MET A 63 34.69 20.90 3.40
C MET A 63 34.62 19.60 2.59
N HIS A 64 33.45 18.95 2.48
CA HIS A 64 33.27 17.68 1.77
C HIS A 64 32.92 17.85 0.27
N GLY A 65 32.58 19.05 -0.19
CA GLY A 65 32.41 19.37 -1.62
C GLY A 65 31.29 18.62 -2.36
N SER A 66 30.45 17.86 -1.65
CA SER A 66 29.33 17.13 -2.24
C SER A 66 28.24 18.10 -2.71
N SER A 67 27.79 17.96 -3.96
CA SER A 67 26.71 18.77 -4.54
C SER A 67 25.34 18.52 -3.91
N GLU A 68 25.14 17.38 -3.24
CA GLU A 68 23.87 16.97 -2.64
C GLU A 68 24.00 16.81 -1.11
N ILE A 69 23.09 17.43 -0.36
CA ILE A 69 23.08 17.38 1.11
C ILE A 69 22.56 16.00 1.53
N ALA A 70 23.36 15.24 2.27
CA ALA A 70 22.94 13.97 2.86
C ALA A 70 22.43 14.18 4.30
N PRO A 71 21.13 13.96 4.61
CA PRO A 71 20.57 14.18 5.95
C PRO A 71 21.26 13.40 7.08
N SER A 72 21.83 12.22 6.76
CA SER A 72 22.55 11.38 7.72
C SER A 72 23.83 12.01 8.27
N LEU A 73 24.38 13.01 7.58
CA LEU A 73 25.58 13.74 8.01
C LEU A 73 25.24 14.91 8.96
N LEU A 74 23.97 15.30 9.05
CA LEU A 74 23.52 16.38 9.91
C LEU A 74 23.39 15.89 11.35
N LEU A 75 23.39 16.84 12.30
CA LEU A 75 23.09 16.52 13.69
C LEU A 75 21.59 16.21 13.83
N THR A 76 21.28 15.16 14.58
CA THR A 76 19.90 14.74 14.86
C THR A 76 19.63 14.75 16.35
N VAL A 77 18.38 14.99 16.74
CA VAL A 77 17.95 15.15 18.14
C VAL A 77 18.33 13.95 19.02
N ASP A 78 18.19 12.72 18.49
CA ASP A 78 18.57 11.47 19.16
C ASP A 78 20.06 11.38 19.52
N LYS A 79 20.93 12.13 18.85
CA LYS A 79 22.39 12.11 19.06
C LYS A 79 22.87 13.20 20.03
N ILE A 80 22.02 14.13 20.46
CA ILE A 80 22.44 15.27 21.29
C ILE A 80 23.05 14.79 22.61
N ALA A 81 22.38 13.89 23.32
CA ALA A 81 22.87 13.38 24.60
C ALA A 81 24.28 12.76 24.48
N GLU A 82 24.52 11.97 23.43
CA GLU A 82 25.83 11.35 23.17
C GLU A 82 26.91 12.39 22.86
N VAL A 83 26.58 13.43 22.10
CA VAL A 83 27.50 14.54 21.79
C VAL A 83 27.85 15.30 23.06
N LEU A 84 26.85 15.73 23.83
CA LEU A 84 27.08 16.54 25.04
C LEU A 84 27.83 15.77 26.13
N GLN A 85 27.70 14.43 26.17
CA GLN A 85 28.52 13.61 27.06
C GLN A 85 30.01 13.67 26.75
N LYS A 86 30.38 13.88 25.48
CA LYS A 86 31.78 14.00 25.03
C LYS A 86 32.36 15.40 25.25
N GLU A 87 31.52 16.39 25.55
CA GLU A 87 31.96 17.76 25.83
C GLU A 87 32.57 17.86 27.24
N VAL A 88 33.88 18.11 27.28
CA VAL A 88 34.67 18.19 28.53
C VAL A 88 34.39 19.47 29.29
N GLN A 89 34.00 20.55 28.58
CA GLN A 89 33.78 21.87 29.16
C GLN A 89 32.39 22.03 29.79
N LEU A 90 31.48 21.09 29.54
CA LEU A 90 30.10 21.12 30.01
C LEU A 90 29.96 20.34 31.32
N THR A 91 29.34 20.93 32.35
CA THR A 91 29.11 20.25 33.64
C THR A 91 27.98 19.21 33.53
N GLU A 92 27.96 18.22 34.44
CA GLU A 92 26.96 17.13 34.41
C GLU A 92 25.51 17.62 34.49
N ASN A 93 25.24 18.73 35.19
CA ASN A 93 23.89 19.32 35.27
C ASN A 93 23.36 19.76 33.89
N HIS A 94 24.25 20.17 32.99
CA HIS A 94 23.93 20.64 31.64
C HIS A 94 23.85 19.51 30.60
N LYS A 95 24.13 18.26 30.99
CA LYS A 95 24.04 17.05 30.15
C LYS A 95 22.77 16.24 30.38
N THR A 96 21.93 16.65 31.34
CA THR A 96 20.71 15.94 31.72
C THR A 96 19.62 16.05 30.64
N THR A 97 18.69 15.08 30.61
CA THR A 97 17.53 15.11 29.70
C THR A 97 16.71 16.39 29.83
N ALA A 98 16.54 16.90 31.06
CA ALA A 98 15.83 18.14 31.33
C ALA A 98 16.54 19.36 30.72
N ALA A 99 17.86 19.46 30.87
CA ALA A 99 18.65 20.54 30.29
C ALA A 99 18.63 20.50 28.75
N VAL A 100 18.68 19.31 28.15
CA VAL A 100 18.54 19.16 26.69
C VAL A 100 17.14 19.56 26.23
N ASN A 101 16.10 19.19 26.98
CA ASN A 101 14.73 19.56 26.64
C ASN A 101 14.52 21.09 26.67
N GLU A 102 15.01 21.76 27.72
CA GLU A 102 14.99 23.21 27.83
C GLU A 102 15.74 23.87 26.67
N ALA A 103 16.92 23.36 26.32
CA ALA A 103 17.71 23.85 25.20
C ALA A 103 17.00 23.69 23.85
N LEU A 104 16.31 22.56 23.61
CA LEU A 104 15.55 22.35 22.38
C LEU A 104 14.38 23.33 22.24
N LEU A 105 13.65 23.58 23.33
CA LEU A 105 12.57 24.57 23.36
C LEU A 105 13.09 26.01 23.17
N GLU A 106 14.22 26.34 23.81
CA GLU A 106 14.91 27.63 23.67
C GLU A 106 15.39 27.86 22.23
N LEU A 107 16.04 26.87 21.61
CA LEU A 107 16.60 26.98 20.26
C LEU A 107 15.53 26.99 19.15
N SER A 108 14.41 26.30 19.36
CA SER A 108 13.27 26.33 18.44
C SER A 108 12.43 27.60 18.58
N ASP A 109 12.50 28.29 19.71
CA ASP A 109 11.61 29.40 20.05
C ASP A 109 10.12 28.98 20.02
N ALA A 110 9.84 27.72 20.39
CA ALA A 110 8.49 27.15 20.35
C ALA A 110 7.51 27.90 21.26
N SER A 111 7.98 28.51 22.35
CA SER A 111 7.16 29.31 23.27
C SER A 111 6.71 30.66 22.70
N ASN A 112 7.43 31.22 21.73
CA ASN A 112 7.09 32.49 21.07
C ASN A 112 6.66 32.26 19.61
N GLN A 113 5.97 31.15 19.33
CA GLN A 113 5.45 30.82 18.00
C GLN A 113 6.53 30.82 16.90
N PHE A 114 7.75 30.41 17.24
CA PHE A 114 8.87 30.27 16.31
C PHE A 114 9.28 31.56 15.59
N GLN A 115 8.97 32.74 16.16
CA GLN A 115 9.25 34.06 15.56
C GLN A 115 10.76 34.36 15.46
N SER A 116 11.54 33.90 16.43
CA SER A 116 12.98 34.15 16.56
C SER A 116 13.80 32.87 16.70
N ARG A 117 13.33 31.80 16.05
CA ARG A 117 13.98 30.49 16.06
C ARG A 117 15.46 30.59 15.66
N SER A 118 16.32 29.85 16.35
CA SER A 118 17.78 29.81 16.10
C SER A 118 18.23 28.50 15.47
N VAL A 119 17.42 27.45 15.62
CA VAL A 119 17.60 26.15 14.98
C VAL A 119 16.31 25.78 14.25
N TYR A 120 16.45 25.33 13.01
CA TYR A 120 15.38 24.73 12.25
C TYR A 120 15.39 23.21 12.44
N PHE A 121 14.21 22.66 12.71
CA PHE A 121 13.98 21.23 12.92
C PHE A 121 13.21 20.66 11.74
N TYR A 122 13.68 19.52 11.22
CA TYR A 122 12.96 18.84 10.14
C TYR A 122 13.16 17.32 10.22
N PRO A 123 12.08 16.52 10.14
CA PRO A 123 12.17 15.08 10.24
C PRO A 123 12.63 14.45 8.93
N PHE A 124 13.24 13.27 9.04
CA PHE A 124 13.33 12.34 7.93
C PHE A 124 13.06 10.91 8.42
N LEU A 125 12.43 10.13 7.55
CA LEU A 125 12.00 8.77 7.84
C LEU A 125 13.05 7.78 7.33
N LEU A 126 13.37 6.78 8.15
CA LEU A 126 14.31 5.72 7.82
C LEU A 126 13.67 4.35 8.03
N ARG A 127 13.98 3.41 7.14
CA ARG A 127 13.66 2.00 7.36
C ARG A 127 14.82 1.31 8.08
N ILE A 128 14.54 0.77 9.25
CA ILE A 128 15.45 -0.07 10.03
C ILE A 128 14.88 -1.49 10.17
N GLU A 129 15.68 -2.44 10.65
CA GLU A 129 15.24 -3.85 10.80
C GLU A 129 14.01 -3.99 11.70
N SER A 130 13.88 -3.14 12.72
CA SER A 130 12.77 -3.10 13.66
C SER A 130 11.56 -2.28 13.20
N GLY A 131 11.60 -1.66 12.01
CA GLY A 131 10.47 -0.88 11.47
C GLY A 131 10.87 0.48 10.89
N ILE A 132 10.02 1.48 11.09
CA ILE A 132 10.26 2.87 10.66
C ILE A 132 10.84 3.65 11.84
N SER A 133 12.00 4.28 11.63
CA SER A 133 12.64 5.20 12.57
C SER A 133 12.46 6.62 12.07
N ILE A 134 12.02 7.51 12.96
CA ILE A 134 11.93 8.95 12.70
C ILE A 134 13.14 9.62 13.33
N ARG A 135 13.88 10.41 12.55
CA ARG A 135 14.97 11.23 13.06
C ARG A 135 14.72 12.69 12.77
N ILE A 136 14.95 13.56 13.75
CA ILE A 136 14.77 15.00 13.61
C ILE A 136 16.14 15.64 13.38
N VAL A 137 16.35 16.22 12.21
CA VAL A 137 17.55 16.99 11.87
C VAL A 137 17.48 18.38 12.46
N MET A 138 18.64 18.88 12.89
CA MET A 138 18.84 20.24 13.35
C MET A 138 19.75 20.99 12.39
N VAL A 139 19.33 22.20 11.99
CA VAL A 139 20.13 23.08 11.14
C VAL A 139 20.13 24.50 11.71
N ALA A 140 21.32 25.10 11.81
CA ALA A 140 21.48 26.49 12.22
C ALA A 140 22.46 27.24 11.29
N PRO A 141 22.31 28.56 11.10
CA PRO A 141 23.28 29.42 10.42
C PRO A 141 24.60 29.46 11.20
N GLN A 142 25.73 29.40 10.48
CA GLN A 142 27.07 29.24 11.09
C GLN A 142 28.06 30.36 10.78
N THR A 143 27.93 30.97 9.61
CA THR A 143 28.90 31.93 9.07
C THR A 143 28.24 33.10 8.34
N LYS A 144 27.07 32.87 7.73
CA LYS A 144 26.25 33.88 7.06
C LYS A 144 25.19 34.41 8.03
N ASP A 145 24.86 35.69 7.90
CA ASP A 145 23.78 36.34 8.66
C ASP A 145 22.42 35.65 8.48
N LYS A 146 22.24 34.95 7.34
CA LYS A 146 21.06 34.14 7.03
C LYS A 146 21.46 32.87 6.29
N ILE A 147 20.75 31.77 6.52
CA ILE A 147 20.86 30.52 5.75
C ILE A 147 19.51 30.15 5.11
N ASP A 148 19.54 29.67 3.87
CA ASP A 148 18.36 29.12 3.18
C ASP A 148 18.12 27.68 3.63
N MET A 149 16.92 27.42 4.14
CA MET A 149 16.50 26.12 4.65
C MET A 149 15.98 25.17 3.57
N VAL A 150 15.64 25.68 2.38
CA VAL A 150 15.04 24.90 1.29
C VAL A 150 15.89 23.70 0.87
N PRO A 151 17.22 23.80 0.70
CA PRO A 151 18.03 22.65 0.31
C PRO A 151 18.02 21.52 1.34
N TYR A 152 18.03 21.85 2.63
CA TYR A 152 17.98 20.89 3.73
C TYR A 152 16.61 20.22 3.82
N ARG A 153 15.53 21.01 3.77
CA ARG A 153 14.15 20.52 3.73
C ARG A 153 13.92 19.55 2.58
N ARG A 154 14.31 19.92 1.35
CA ARG A 154 14.19 19.06 0.16
C ARG A 154 14.99 17.76 0.29
N ALA A 155 16.22 17.83 0.80
CA ALA A 155 17.04 16.65 1.02
C ALA A 155 16.39 15.69 2.03
N CYS A 156 15.96 16.18 3.19
CA CYS A 156 15.30 15.36 4.20
C CYS A 156 13.96 14.76 3.70
N PHE A 157 13.17 15.55 2.98
CA PHE A 157 11.90 15.07 2.42
C PHE A 157 12.10 13.99 1.36
N LYS A 158 13.05 14.18 0.43
CA LYS A 158 13.40 13.20 -0.60
C LYS A 158 13.75 11.83 -0.02
N TYR A 159 14.43 11.80 1.13
CA TYR A 159 14.73 10.55 1.84
C TYR A 159 13.49 9.89 2.47
N SER A 160 12.45 10.68 2.74
CA SER A 160 11.22 10.25 3.39
C SER A 160 10.14 9.79 2.41
N GLU A 161 10.22 10.15 1.12
CA GLU A 161 9.18 9.86 0.11
C GLU A 161 8.84 8.37 0.01
N GLU A 162 9.84 7.49 -0.11
CA GLU A 162 9.60 6.04 -0.22
C GLU A 162 8.94 5.48 1.05
N ILE A 163 9.32 6.00 2.22
CA ILE A 163 8.75 5.56 3.50
C ILE A 163 7.35 6.11 3.69
N LEU A 164 7.11 7.35 3.26
CA LEU A 164 5.79 7.97 3.31
C LEU A 164 4.78 7.22 2.42
N LEU A 165 5.21 6.69 1.27
CA LEU A 165 4.39 5.77 0.47
C LEU A 165 4.02 4.49 1.23
N ILE A 166 4.95 3.93 1.99
CA ILE A 166 4.67 2.76 2.85
C ILE A 166 3.69 3.14 3.95
N VAL A 167 3.85 4.31 4.59
CA VAL A 167 2.93 4.82 5.62
C VAL A 167 1.52 4.98 5.05
N LEU A 168 1.37 5.70 3.93
CA LEU A 168 0.10 5.90 3.25
C LEU A 168 -0.56 4.57 2.86
N LYS A 169 0.23 3.62 2.34
CA LYS A 169 -0.26 2.27 1.98
C LYS A 169 -0.69 1.44 3.19
N ASN A 170 -0.04 1.63 4.33
CA ASN A 170 -0.46 0.95 5.56
C ASN A 170 -1.74 1.59 6.11
N LEU A 171 -1.83 2.92 6.12
CA LEU A 171 -3.04 3.65 6.51
C LEU A 171 -4.22 3.36 5.59
N SER A 172 -4.00 3.13 4.28
CA SER A 172 -5.09 2.76 3.36
C SER A 172 -5.68 1.37 3.62
N LYS A 173 -4.93 0.49 4.28
CA LYS A 173 -5.33 -0.90 4.60
C LYS A 173 -5.83 -1.07 6.02
N GLN A 174 -5.40 -0.19 6.92
CA GLN A 174 -5.80 -0.22 8.31
C GLN A 174 -7.13 0.52 8.46
N ASP A 175 -8.09 -0.16 9.07
CA ASP A 175 -9.29 0.52 9.51
C ASP A 175 -8.96 1.43 10.70
N PRO A 176 -9.35 2.72 10.67
CA PRO A 176 -9.16 3.60 11.81
C PRO A 176 -9.79 3.00 13.07
N ILE A 177 -9.02 2.93 14.15
CA ILE A 177 -9.49 2.38 15.42
C ILE A 177 -10.40 3.42 16.08
N THR A 178 -11.70 3.25 15.91
CA THR A 178 -12.74 4.06 16.56
C THR A 178 -13.56 3.18 17.48
N PRO A 179 -13.94 3.65 18.68
CA PRO A 179 -14.78 2.86 19.57
C PRO A 179 -16.14 2.59 18.92
N GLU A 180 -16.69 1.39 19.16
CA GLU A 180 -17.97 0.97 18.57
C GLU A 180 -19.15 1.78 19.14
N MET A 181 -19.07 2.13 20.43
CA MET A 181 -19.96 3.10 21.07
C MET A 181 -19.30 4.47 21.10
N LYS A 182 -20.04 5.52 20.76
CA LYS A 182 -19.56 6.92 20.75
C LYS A 182 -18.26 7.13 19.94
N PRO A 183 -18.29 6.85 18.62
CA PRO A 183 -17.11 6.95 17.76
C PRO A 183 -16.44 8.33 17.76
N GLY A 184 -17.20 9.40 18.03
CA GLY A 184 -16.74 10.78 18.09
C GLY A 184 -15.91 11.14 19.32
N LYS A 185 -15.80 10.25 20.31
CA LYS A 185 -14.95 10.46 21.50
C LYS A 185 -13.49 10.80 21.12
N VAL A 186 -13.00 10.31 19.99
CA VAL A 186 -11.64 10.57 19.50
C VAL A 186 -11.39 12.06 19.24
N LEU A 187 -12.44 12.83 18.90
CA LEU A 187 -12.36 14.27 18.63
C LEU A 187 -12.58 15.14 19.88
N LEU A 188 -12.90 14.53 21.02
CA LEU A 188 -13.35 15.22 22.23
C LEU A 188 -12.34 15.03 23.36
N GLU A 189 -11.97 16.13 24.00
CA GLU A 189 -11.08 16.16 25.17
C GLU A 189 -11.72 16.94 26.31
N ARG A 190 -11.21 16.77 27.54
CA ARG A 190 -11.58 17.62 28.67
C ARG A 190 -10.38 18.43 29.12
N ASP A 191 -10.57 19.73 29.31
CA ASP A 191 -9.55 20.58 29.91
C ASP A 191 -9.39 20.29 31.41
N GLU A 192 -8.37 20.90 32.05
CA GLU A 192 -8.12 20.80 33.50
C GLU A 192 -9.32 21.26 34.36
N LYS A 193 -10.22 22.06 33.78
CA LYS A 193 -11.44 22.58 34.44
C LYS A 193 -12.66 21.69 34.16
N GLY A 194 -12.50 20.61 33.41
CA GLY A 194 -13.56 19.66 33.03
C GLY A 194 -14.43 20.10 31.84
N ASN A 195 -14.13 21.22 31.17
CA ASN A 195 -14.84 21.69 29.97
C ASN A 195 -14.52 20.79 28.78
N LEU A 196 -15.52 20.53 27.94
CA LEU A 196 -15.36 19.74 26.74
C LEU A 196 -14.70 20.58 25.64
N ILE A 197 -13.55 20.13 25.14
CA ILE A 197 -12.86 20.66 23.97
C ILE A 197 -13.20 19.75 22.78
N PHE A 198 -13.52 20.36 21.65
CA PHE A 198 -13.80 19.66 20.40
C PHE A 198 -12.86 20.13 19.31
N SER A 199 -12.12 19.19 18.72
CA SER A 199 -11.11 19.45 17.68
C SER A 199 -11.51 18.76 16.38
N PRO A 200 -12.24 19.42 15.46
CA PRO A 200 -12.84 18.79 14.28
C PRO A 200 -11.84 18.11 13.35
N ASN A 201 -10.64 18.67 13.22
CA ASN A 201 -9.61 18.15 12.31
C ASN A 201 -8.70 17.10 12.96
N ARG A 202 -8.98 16.63 14.18
CA ARG A 202 -8.09 15.67 14.87
C ARG A 202 -8.09 14.28 14.24
N PHE A 203 -9.13 13.91 13.51
CA PHE A 203 -9.23 12.62 12.82
C PHE A 203 -8.77 12.73 11.36
N SER A 204 -7.65 13.42 11.15
CA SER A 204 -7.08 13.74 9.83
C SER A 204 -5.71 13.08 9.64
N PHE A 205 -5.31 12.93 8.38
CA PHE A 205 -3.97 12.49 8.00
C PHE A 205 -2.87 13.40 8.58
N GLU A 206 -3.11 14.69 8.69
CA GLU A 206 -2.20 15.66 9.30
C GLU A 206 -1.92 15.32 10.75
N THR A 207 -2.94 14.88 11.49
CA THR A 207 -2.80 14.45 12.87
C THR A 207 -2.02 13.14 12.96
N ASP A 208 -2.26 12.18 12.05
CA ASP A 208 -1.49 10.94 11.99
C ASP A 208 0.00 11.21 11.74
N ILE A 209 0.32 12.07 10.76
CA ILE A 209 1.71 12.46 10.47
C ILE A 209 2.33 13.20 11.64
N ARG A 210 1.60 14.11 12.28
CA ARG A 210 2.06 14.80 13.48
C ARG A 210 2.46 13.78 14.56
N LEU A 211 1.57 12.87 14.94
CA LEU A 211 1.83 11.83 15.95
C LEU A 211 3.03 10.94 15.58
N ILE A 212 3.21 10.61 14.30
CA ILE A 212 4.38 9.87 13.82
C ILE A 212 5.65 10.68 14.03
N THR A 213 5.65 11.97 13.69
CA THR A 213 6.84 12.83 13.83
C THR A 213 7.20 13.14 15.28
N GLU A 214 6.21 13.27 16.17
CA GLU A 214 6.42 13.54 17.60
C GLU A 214 7.27 12.45 18.27
N LYS A 215 7.16 11.19 17.82
CA LYS A 215 8.01 10.08 18.31
C LYS A 215 9.50 10.30 18.06
N GLY A 216 9.86 11.08 17.03
CA GLY A 216 11.25 11.41 16.71
C GLY A 216 11.93 12.30 17.75
N PHE A 217 11.17 12.93 18.65
CA PHE A 217 11.69 13.75 19.74
C PHE A 217 11.95 12.98 21.04
N SER A 218 11.44 11.75 21.18
CA SER A 218 11.59 10.99 22.43
C SER A 218 13.07 10.85 22.84
N PRO A 219 13.45 11.15 24.10
CA PRO A 219 12.60 11.39 25.29
C PRO A 219 12.24 12.86 25.57
N TYR A 220 12.42 13.77 24.62
CA TYR A 220 12.19 15.21 24.77
C TYR A 220 10.76 15.62 24.40
N THR A 221 10.37 16.83 24.80
CA THR A 221 9.09 17.44 24.43
C THR A 221 9.03 17.63 22.92
N PRO A 222 7.98 17.12 22.23
CA PRO A 222 7.85 17.30 20.80
C PRO A 222 7.66 18.75 20.40
N ILE A 223 8.36 19.17 19.35
CA ILE A 223 8.22 20.49 18.74
C ILE A 223 7.39 20.33 17.47
N LEU A 224 6.38 21.19 17.26
CA LEU A 224 5.52 21.15 16.08
C LEU A 224 6.30 21.49 14.81
N ILE A 225 6.27 20.61 13.80
CA ILE A 225 6.93 20.79 12.50
C ILE A 225 5.88 20.84 11.38
N SER A 226 5.26 22.01 11.20
CA SER A 226 4.20 22.22 10.19
C SER A 226 4.67 21.99 8.75
N ASP A 227 5.92 22.33 8.46
CA ASP A 227 6.50 22.20 7.11
C ASP A 227 6.50 20.76 6.59
N PHE A 228 6.82 19.78 7.44
CA PHE A 228 6.81 18.37 7.02
C PHE A 228 5.39 17.84 6.80
N ILE A 229 4.43 18.28 7.61
CA ILE A 229 3.01 17.94 7.42
C ILE A 229 2.53 18.47 6.07
N LEU A 230 2.85 19.72 5.75
CA LEU A 230 2.53 20.34 4.45
C LEU A 230 3.18 19.59 3.28
N ASP A 231 4.46 19.21 3.40
CA ASP A 231 5.15 18.46 2.36
C ASP A 231 4.53 17.06 2.18
N ALA A 232 4.18 16.39 3.28
CA ALA A 232 3.55 15.08 3.25
C ALA A 232 2.16 15.12 2.60
N VAL A 233 1.35 16.13 2.93
CA VAL A 233 0.04 16.38 2.30
C VAL A 233 0.20 16.66 0.81
N THR A 234 1.11 17.59 0.45
CA THR A 234 1.37 17.95 -0.95
C THR A 234 1.81 16.73 -1.76
N PHE A 235 2.69 15.90 -1.19
CA PHE A 235 3.12 14.66 -1.81
C PHE A 235 1.97 13.66 -1.96
N GLY A 236 1.19 13.41 -0.91
CA GLY A 236 0.04 12.50 -0.95
C GLY A 236 -1.03 12.92 -1.97
N MET A 237 -1.32 14.22 -2.05
CA MET A 237 -2.22 14.80 -3.04
C MET A 237 -1.67 14.64 -4.47
N SER A 238 -0.37 14.90 -4.69
CA SER A 238 0.26 14.72 -6.01
C SER A 238 0.22 13.26 -6.50
N LYS A 239 0.18 12.30 -5.57
CA LYS A 239 0.06 10.86 -5.85
C LYS A 239 -1.38 10.36 -5.89
N GLN A 240 -2.37 11.24 -5.71
CA GLN A 240 -3.78 10.88 -5.63
C GLN A 240 -4.08 9.82 -4.56
N LEU A 241 -3.37 9.87 -3.43
CA LEU A 241 -3.55 8.96 -2.29
C LEU A 241 -4.36 9.60 -1.15
N LEU A 242 -4.61 10.91 -1.24
CA LEU A 242 -5.34 11.70 -0.25
C LEU A 242 -6.57 12.32 -0.89
N PHE A 243 -7.62 12.46 -0.09
CA PHE A 243 -8.81 13.25 -0.38
C PHE A 243 -8.86 14.44 0.58
N GLU A 244 -8.92 15.64 0.03
CA GLU A 244 -9.02 16.88 0.81
C GLU A 244 -10.46 17.11 1.27
N VAL A 245 -10.69 17.15 2.59
CA VAL A 245 -11.96 17.62 3.19
C VAL A 245 -11.87 19.13 3.41
N ASN A 246 -10.80 19.60 4.02
CA ASN A 246 -10.48 21.02 4.12
C ASN A 246 -8.94 21.18 4.09
N PRO A 247 -8.38 22.41 4.05
CA PRO A 247 -6.93 22.61 3.97
C PRO A 247 -6.10 21.95 5.08
N ASN A 248 -6.71 21.66 6.24
CA ASN A 248 -6.09 21.03 7.41
C ASN A 248 -6.70 19.65 7.73
N TYR A 249 -7.46 19.06 6.80
CA TYR A 249 -8.10 17.78 6.98
C TYR A 249 -8.10 16.99 5.68
N HIS A 250 -7.17 16.05 5.59
CA HIS A 250 -7.10 15.07 4.51
C HIS A 250 -7.43 13.66 5.00
N ILE A 251 -8.02 12.86 4.11
CA ILE A 251 -8.36 11.46 4.32
C ILE A 251 -7.52 10.59 3.40
N VAL A 252 -6.93 9.52 3.93
CA VAL A 252 -6.23 8.53 3.12
C VAL A 252 -7.25 7.70 2.33
N ILE A 253 -7.08 7.61 1.01
CA ILE A 253 -7.96 6.82 0.15
C ILE A 253 -7.71 5.33 0.44
N SER A 254 -8.74 4.64 0.93
CA SER A 254 -8.65 3.25 1.33
C SER A 254 -8.77 2.26 0.16
N GLU A 255 -8.07 1.13 0.25
CA GLU A 255 -8.23 -0.01 -0.68
C GLU A 255 -9.56 -0.76 -0.44
N SER A 256 -10.16 -0.68 0.75
CA SER A 256 -11.41 -1.40 1.09
C SER A 256 -12.67 -0.74 0.52
N GLY A 257 -12.61 0.54 0.16
CA GLY A 257 -13.69 1.26 -0.50
C GLY A 257 -13.79 2.72 -0.07
N PHE A 258 -13.83 3.64 -1.04
CA PHE A 258 -13.82 5.08 -0.75
C PHE A 258 -15.08 5.57 0.00
N VAL A 259 -16.26 5.05 -0.33
CA VAL A 259 -17.50 5.45 0.37
C VAL A 259 -17.53 4.93 1.82
N GLU A 260 -16.98 3.74 2.07
CA GLU A 260 -16.93 3.17 3.42
C GLU A 260 -16.05 4.01 4.35
N ILE A 261 -14.88 4.47 3.87
CA ILE A 261 -14.04 5.36 4.65
C ILE A 261 -14.73 6.72 4.89
N LEU A 262 -15.42 7.28 3.89
CA LEU A 262 -16.18 8.51 4.08
C LEU A 262 -17.28 8.36 5.15
N LEU A 263 -18.03 7.26 5.14
CA LEU A 263 -19.07 6.98 6.15
C LEU A 263 -18.47 6.84 7.56
N LYS A 264 -17.27 6.26 7.69
CA LYS A 264 -16.53 6.21 8.97
C LYS A 264 -16.20 7.61 9.46
N HIS A 265 -15.64 8.47 8.60
CA HIS A 265 -15.35 9.86 8.96
C HIS A 265 -16.63 10.64 9.32
N VAL A 266 -17.74 10.42 8.61
CA VAL A 266 -19.06 10.98 8.97
C VAL A 266 -19.51 10.51 10.34
N SER A 267 -19.36 9.22 10.67
CA SER A 267 -19.78 8.69 11.97
C SER A 267 -19.04 9.34 13.15
N VAL A 268 -17.72 9.56 13.00
CA VAL A 268 -16.89 10.20 14.03
C VAL A 268 -17.24 11.69 14.15
N GLN A 269 -17.37 12.40 13.04
CA GLN A 269 -17.70 13.82 13.04
C GLN A 269 -19.11 14.10 13.58
N LEU A 270 -20.11 13.30 13.18
CA LEU A 270 -21.50 13.46 13.61
C LEU A 270 -21.65 13.22 15.11
N ASP A 271 -21.10 12.12 15.64
CA ASP A 271 -21.19 11.79 17.06
C ASP A 271 -20.47 12.83 17.94
N ALA A 272 -19.30 13.30 17.50
CA ALA A 272 -18.55 14.33 18.22
C ALA A 272 -19.30 15.67 18.23
N LEU A 273 -19.79 16.09 17.06
CA LEU A 273 -20.55 17.32 16.90
C LEU A 273 -21.83 17.26 17.74
N ALA A 274 -22.58 16.16 17.69
CA ALA A 274 -23.80 15.99 18.47
C ALA A 274 -23.52 16.09 19.98
N THR A 275 -22.52 15.35 20.47
CA THR A 275 -22.11 15.41 21.88
C THR A 275 -21.77 16.83 22.32
N TYR A 276 -21.04 17.57 21.46
CA TYR A 276 -20.64 18.94 21.73
C TYR A 276 -21.82 19.92 21.72
N VAL A 277 -22.69 19.83 20.70
CA VAL A 277 -23.89 20.64 20.53
C VAL A 277 -24.86 20.43 21.70
N PHE A 278 -25.13 19.18 22.09
CA PHE A 278 -26.04 18.87 23.19
C PHE A 278 -25.54 19.37 24.55
N GLN A 279 -24.23 19.45 24.75
CA GLN A 279 -23.69 20.04 25.97
C GLN A 279 -23.70 21.58 25.92
N TYR A 280 -23.23 22.16 24.82
CA TYR A 280 -22.93 23.59 24.76
C TYR A 280 -24.06 24.43 24.18
N LEU A 281 -24.56 24.10 22.98
CA LEU A 281 -25.63 24.86 22.33
C LEU A 281 -26.94 24.73 23.09
N LYS A 282 -27.23 23.56 23.69
CA LYS A 282 -28.37 23.39 24.61
C LYS A 282 -28.30 24.35 25.81
N LYS A 283 -27.10 24.60 26.34
CA LYS A 283 -26.89 25.56 27.44
C LYS A 283 -27.13 26.99 26.96
N LEU A 284 -26.53 27.39 25.84
CA LEU A 284 -26.73 28.73 25.27
C LEU A 284 -28.19 29.01 24.92
N ALA A 285 -28.87 28.06 24.27
CA ALA A 285 -30.27 28.20 23.88
C ALA A 285 -31.22 28.37 25.09
N LYS A 286 -30.89 27.73 26.23
CA LYS A 286 -31.60 27.95 27.50
C LYS A 286 -31.35 29.36 28.05
N GLU A 287 -30.12 29.85 27.97
CA GLU A 287 -29.74 31.20 28.41
C GLU A 287 -30.34 32.32 27.53
N SER A 288 -30.55 32.04 26.23
CA SER A 288 -31.18 32.95 25.25
C SER A 288 -32.69 32.76 25.09
N GLN A 289 -33.32 31.83 25.82
CA GLN A 289 -34.75 31.54 25.76
C GLN A 289 -35.25 31.13 24.35
N GLN A 290 -34.42 30.46 23.56
CA GLN A 290 -34.76 29.97 22.22
C GLN A 290 -35.48 28.61 22.28
N PHE A 291 -36.71 28.59 22.80
CA PHE A 291 -37.46 27.34 23.06
C PHE A 291 -37.70 26.48 21.81
N ARG A 292 -38.00 27.07 20.65
CA ARG A 292 -38.20 26.31 19.40
C ARG A 292 -36.95 25.54 18.94
N PHE A 293 -35.79 26.13 19.17
CA PHE A 293 -34.51 25.50 18.88
C PHE A 293 -34.25 24.34 19.85
N LEU A 294 -34.55 24.53 21.14
CA LEU A 294 -34.43 23.47 22.14
C LEU A 294 -35.31 22.25 21.82
N ASP A 295 -36.57 22.46 21.44
CA ASP A 295 -37.48 21.36 21.07
C ASP A 295 -36.93 20.56 19.87
N SER A 296 -36.42 21.27 18.86
CA SER A 296 -35.82 20.65 17.66
C SER A 296 -34.53 19.88 18.00
N LEU A 297 -33.74 20.41 18.92
CA LEU A 297 -32.49 19.79 19.37
C LEU A 297 -32.76 18.53 20.20
N GLU A 298 -33.77 18.55 21.08
CA GLU A 298 -34.16 17.40 21.90
C GLU A 298 -34.79 16.27 21.07
N ASP A 299 -35.57 16.60 20.03
CA ASP A 299 -36.04 15.62 19.05
C ASP A 299 -34.87 14.93 18.34
N LEU A 300 -33.88 15.70 17.87
CA LEU A 300 -32.68 15.16 17.23
C LEU A 300 -31.84 14.30 18.18
N GLU A 301 -31.73 14.69 19.44
CA GLU A 301 -31.06 13.91 20.50
C GLU A 301 -31.71 12.53 20.68
N SER A 302 -33.03 12.44 20.59
CA SER A 302 -33.75 11.16 20.72
C SER A 302 -33.60 10.22 19.52
N ARG A 303 -33.28 10.75 18.34
CA ARG A 303 -33.15 9.98 17.08
C ARG A 303 -31.72 9.58 16.75
N LEU A 304 -30.72 10.15 17.43
CA LEU A 304 -29.32 9.88 17.13
C LEU A 304 -28.94 8.45 17.58
N PRO A 305 -28.39 7.60 16.70
CA PRO A 305 -27.92 6.29 17.10
C PRO A 305 -26.64 6.36 17.94
N ASP A 306 -26.56 5.53 18.98
CA ASP A 306 -25.42 5.50 19.91
C ASP A 306 -24.21 4.66 19.42
N SER A 307 -24.38 3.88 18.35
CA SER A 307 -23.36 2.97 17.83
C SER A 307 -22.89 3.34 16.42
N ARG A 308 -21.60 3.10 16.18
CA ARG A 308 -20.95 3.34 14.89
C ARG A 308 -21.64 2.60 13.75
N GLN A 309 -21.95 1.31 13.93
CA GLN A 309 -22.66 0.52 12.92
C GLN A 309 -24.04 1.10 12.57
N ALA A 310 -24.81 1.58 13.56
CA ALA A 310 -26.12 2.16 13.31
C ALA A 310 -26.03 3.51 12.59
N ILE A 311 -25.02 4.33 12.89
CA ILE A 311 -24.76 5.58 12.16
C ILE A 311 -24.39 5.26 10.71
N ILE A 312 -23.46 4.33 10.47
CA ILE A 312 -23.05 3.91 9.13
C ILE A 312 -24.23 3.30 8.34
N GLY A 313 -25.06 2.49 9.00
CA GLY A 313 -26.22 1.81 8.42
C GLY A 313 -27.41 2.69 8.04
N GLY A 314 -27.30 4.02 8.19
CA GLY A 314 -28.32 4.98 7.73
C GLY A 314 -28.56 6.16 8.67
N GLY A 315 -28.08 6.09 9.91
CA GLY A 315 -28.18 7.19 10.87
C GLY A 315 -27.43 8.47 10.45
N TRP A 316 -26.44 8.36 9.56
CA TRP A 316 -25.72 9.50 9.01
C TRP A 316 -26.62 10.52 8.29
N LYS A 317 -27.82 10.13 7.83
CA LYS A 317 -28.77 11.05 7.18
C LYS A 317 -29.22 12.18 8.11
N ILE A 318 -29.19 11.95 9.43
CA ILE A 318 -29.52 12.95 10.45
C ILE A 318 -28.50 14.11 10.43
N ALA A 319 -27.30 13.90 9.87
CA ALA A 319 -26.28 14.96 9.76
C ALA A 319 -26.76 16.20 9.00
N TYR A 320 -27.61 16.06 7.96
CA TYR A 320 -28.17 17.21 7.25
C TYR A 320 -29.03 18.10 8.16
N GLU A 321 -29.79 17.49 9.07
CA GLU A 321 -30.62 18.19 10.04
C GLU A 321 -29.74 18.93 11.06
N PHE A 322 -28.67 18.29 11.55
CA PHE A 322 -27.69 18.94 12.44
C PHE A 322 -27.01 20.15 11.81
N ILE A 323 -26.54 20.01 10.57
CA ILE A 323 -25.87 21.10 9.85
C ILE A 323 -26.81 22.30 9.72
N THR A 324 -28.07 22.06 9.34
CA THR A 324 -29.08 23.10 9.18
C THR A 324 -29.36 23.78 10.52
N LEU A 325 -29.58 22.99 11.57
CA LEU A 325 -29.83 23.50 12.92
C LEU A 325 -28.67 24.37 13.46
N ILE A 326 -27.42 23.98 13.22
CA ILE A 326 -26.24 24.77 13.63
C ILE A 326 -26.17 26.08 12.86
N LYS A 327 -26.44 26.07 11.56
CA LYS A 327 -26.42 27.28 10.71
C LYS A 327 -27.52 28.27 11.10
N ASP A 328 -28.67 27.77 11.53
CA ASP A 328 -29.82 28.59 11.94
C ASP A 328 -29.68 29.14 13.38
N PHE A 329 -28.70 28.65 14.16
CA PHE A 329 -28.50 29.11 15.53
C PHE A 329 -27.96 30.54 15.58
N SER A 330 -28.64 31.40 16.34
CA SER A 330 -28.26 32.81 16.51
C SER A 330 -27.21 32.97 17.61
N PHE A 331 -25.92 32.86 17.24
CA PHE A 331 -24.78 33.06 18.15
C PHE A 331 -24.60 34.51 18.66
N GLU A 332 -25.35 35.47 18.13
CA GLU A 332 -25.04 36.92 18.20
C GLU A 332 -25.66 37.66 19.40
N GLU A 333 -26.57 37.04 20.16
CA GLU A 333 -27.33 37.75 21.19
C GLU A 333 -26.48 38.21 22.40
N LYS A 334 -25.29 37.60 22.62
CA LYS A 334 -24.27 38.02 23.61
C LYS A 334 -22.87 37.59 23.14
N SER A 335 -22.18 38.41 22.34
CA SER A 335 -20.86 38.06 21.77
C SER A 335 -19.71 38.12 22.80
N THR A 336 -19.52 37.05 23.58
CA THR A 336 -18.26 36.80 24.29
C THR A 336 -17.25 36.11 23.35
N ASN A 337 -15.94 36.29 23.60
CA ASN A 337 -14.88 35.60 22.85
C ASN A 337 -15.06 34.07 22.83
N GLN A 338 -15.64 33.50 23.89
CA GLN A 338 -15.99 32.08 23.95
C GLN A 338 -17.09 31.72 22.95
N ASN A 339 -18.20 32.47 22.88
CA ASN A 339 -19.29 32.18 21.95
C ASN A 339 -18.84 32.22 20.48
N LEU A 340 -17.89 33.10 20.14
CA LEU A 340 -17.26 33.14 18.83
C LEU A 340 -16.42 31.89 18.54
N LEU A 341 -15.65 31.41 19.51
CA LEU A 341 -14.88 30.16 19.40
C LEU A 341 -15.81 28.96 19.18
N HIS A 342 -16.89 28.86 19.97
CA HIS A 342 -17.87 27.79 19.82
C HIS A 342 -18.60 27.84 18.47
N LYS A 343 -18.92 29.04 17.96
CA LYS A 343 -19.44 29.24 16.60
C LYS A 343 -18.46 28.71 15.57
N GLN A 344 -17.18 29.09 15.67
CA GLN A 344 -16.14 28.66 14.74
C GLN A 344 -16.01 27.13 14.70
N ILE A 345 -15.90 26.49 15.86
CA ILE A 345 -15.75 25.02 15.98
C ILE A 345 -16.97 24.29 15.38
N CYS A 346 -18.19 24.71 15.74
CA CYS A 346 -19.41 24.09 15.21
C CYS A 346 -19.53 24.27 13.69
N MET A 347 -19.21 25.46 13.17
CA MET A 347 -19.26 25.74 11.73
C MET A 347 -18.19 24.98 10.95
N GLU A 348 -16.99 24.80 11.51
CA GLU A 348 -15.92 24.02 10.88
C GLU A 348 -16.30 22.54 10.78
N SER A 349 -16.80 21.95 11.87
CA SER A 349 -17.29 20.56 11.86
C SER A 349 -18.48 20.37 10.91
N ALA A 350 -19.43 21.32 10.89
CA ALA A 350 -20.54 21.30 9.96
C ALA A 350 -20.07 21.35 8.49
N ALA A 351 -19.08 22.19 8.18
CA ALA A 351 -18.50 22.26 6.84
C ALA A 351 -17.79 20.96 6.43
N ASN A 352 -17.09 20.31 7.37
CA ASN A 352 -16.48 19.00 7.14
C ASN A 352 -17.54 17.95 6.81
N LEU A 353 -18.62 17.88 7.60
CA LEU A 353 -19.75 16.98 7.34
C LEU A 353 -20.40 17.27 5.98
N GLU A 354 -20.64 18.54 5.63
CA GLU A 354 -21.23 18.89 4.33
C GLU A 354 -20.42 18.34 3.16
N LYS A 355 -19.09 18.51 3.18
CA LYS A 355 -18.24 18.02 2.09
C LYS A 355 -18.19 16.51 2.02
N LEU A 356 -18.12 15.83 3.18
CA LEU A 356 -18.17 14.36 3.24
C LEU A 356 -19.49 13.82 2.69
N LEU A 357 -20.61 14.41 3.10
CA LEU A 357 -21.95 14.03 2.65
C LEU A 357 -22.15 14.27 1.16
N ALA A 358 -21.67 15.40 0.62
CA ALA A 358 -21.72 15.68 -0.81
C ALA A 358 -20.94 14.65 -1.63
N GLU A 359 -19.75 14.25 -1.17
CA GLU A 359 -18.95 13.25 -1.86
C GLU A 359 -19.57 11.84 -1.76
N ILE A 360 -20.18 11.49 -0.61
CA ILE A 360 -20.97 10.25 -0.47
C ILE A 360 -22.15 10.24 -1.45
N GLN A 361 -22.88 11.35 -1.61
CA GLN A 361 -23.99 11.41 -2.56
C GLN A 361 -23.53 11.29 -4.02
N LYS A 362 -22.36 11.84 -4.34
CA LYS A 362 -21.78 11.77 -5.68
C LYS A 362 -21.27 10.36 -5.99
N LYS A 363 -20.39 9.83 -5.14
CA LYS A 363 -19.76 8.51 -5.31
C LYS A 363 -20.69 7.34 -5.01
N GLY A 364 -21.63 7.51 -4.08
CA GLY A 364 -22.66 6.50 -3.81
C GLY A 364 -23.50 6.22 -5.06
N ARG A 365 -23.90 7.27 -5.80
CA ARG A 365 -24.58 7.12 -7.09
C ARG A 365 -23.72 6.37 -8.11
N ASP A 366 -22.44 6.76 -8.24
CA ASP A 366 -21.51 6.09 -9.17
C ASP A 366 -21.33 4.59 -8.85
N ILE A 367 -21.21 4.22 -7.56
CA ILE A 367 -21.06 2.81 -7.14
C ILE A 367 -22.36 2.02 -7.37
N HIS A 368 -23.53 2.61 -7.10
CA HIS A 368 -24.80 1.95 -7.38
C HIS A 368 -25.00 1.72 -8.88
N GLU A 369 -24.60 2.68 -9.71
CA GLU A 369 -24.59 2.53 -11.17
C GLU A 369 -23.62 1.43 -11.63
N GLU A 370 -22.38 1.41 -11.11
CA GLU A 370 -21.40 0.38 -11.45
C GLU A 370 -21.91 -1.02 -11.09
N LYS A 371 -22.41 -1.19 -9.85
CA LYS A 371 -22.99 -2.46 -9.42
C LYS A 371 -24.23 -2.86 -10.25
N TYR A 372 -25.05 -1.90 -10.64
CA TYR A 372 -26.17 -2.16 -11.55
C TYR A 372 -25.68 -2.66 -12.91
N THR A 373 -24.68 -2.00 -13.51
CA THR A 373 -24.12 -2.41 -14.80
C THR A 373 -23.50 -3.80 -14.75
N ASP A 374 -22.85 -4.16 -13.65
CA ASP A 374 -22.31 -5.51 -13.42
C ASP A 374 -23.42 -6.56 -13.30
N THR A 375 -24.48 -6.27 -12.56
CA THR A 375 -25.64 -7.17 -12.44
C THR A 375 -26.32 -7.36 -13.80
N PHE A 376 -26.56 -6.28 -14.54
CA PHE A 376 -27.12 -6.35 -15.89
C PHE A 376 -26.25 -7.22 -16.81
N LYS A 377 -24.93 -7.02 -16.78
CA LYS A 377 -23.99 -7.82 -17.58
C LYS A 377 -24.03 -9.30 -17.23
N LYS A 378 -24.06 -9.66 -15.94
CA LYS A 378 -24.17 -11.05 -15.46
C LYS A 378 -25.48 -11.71 -15.90
N VAL A 379 -26.61 -11.01 -15.75
CA VAL A 379 -27.91 -11.52 -16.20
C VAL A 379 -27.93 -11.73 -17.71
N LYS A 380 -27.38 -10.77 -18.47
CA LYS A 380 -27.27 -10.90 -19.93
C LYS A 380 -26.40 -12.09 -20.34
N GLU A 381 -25.22 -12.24 -19.76
CA GLU A 381 -24.31 -13.38 -20.03
C GLU A 381 -24.97 -14.72 -19.70
N LYS A 382 -25.69 -14.80 -18.57
CA LYS A 382 -26.46 -15.99 -18.17
C LYS A 382 -27.50 -16.39 -19.21
N VAL A 383 -28.25 -15.42 -19.76
CA VAL A 383 -29.24 -15.67 -20.83
C VAL A 383 -28.54 -16.12 -22.11
N LEU A 384 -27.49 -15.41 -22.53
CA LEU A 384 -26.74 -15.73 -23.76
C LEU A 384 -26.13 -17.15 -23.71
N GLU A 385 -25.47 -17.51 -22.60
CA GLU A 385 -24.88 -18.84 -22.43
C GLU A 385 -25.95 -19.94 -22.40
N ASN A 386 -27.06 -19.72 -21.70
CA ASN A 386 -28.14 -20.72 -21.63
C ASN A 386 -28.80 -20.93 -22.99
N THR A 387 -29.07 -19.84 -23.74
CA THR A 387 -29.62 -19.94 -25.09
C THR A 387 -28.64 -20.67 -26.03
N MET A 388 -27.35 -20.32 -26.01
CA MET A 388 -26.35 -20.95 -26.88
C MET A 388 -26.14 -22.45 -26.59
N ARG A 389 -26.14 -22.86 -25.31
CA ARG A 389 -25.87 -24.26 -24.93
C ARG A 389 -27.09 -25.16 -25.01
N ASN A 390 -28.25 -24.66 -24.59
CA ASN A 390 -29.43 -25.49 -24.35
C ASN A 390 -30.56 -25.20 -25.34
N LEU A 391 -30.49 -24.10 -26.11
CA LEU A 391 -31.55 -23.67 -27.04
C LEU A 391 -32.94 -23.64 -26.38
N VAL A 392 -32.99 -23.13 -25.15
CA VAL A 392 -34.25 -22.95 -24.39
C VAL A 392 -34.34 -21.53 -23.87
N LEU A 393 -35.56 -21.15 -23.50
CA LEU A 393 -35.87 -19.84 -22.96
C LEU A 393 -35.44 -19.77 -21.48
N THR A 394 -34.92 -18.61 -21.05
CA THR A 394 -34.35 -18.44 -19.71
C THR A 394 -35.31 -17.64 -18.82
N PRO A 395 -35.86 -18.22 -17.73
CA PRO A 395 -36.61 -17.45 -16.75
C PRO A 395 -35.66 -16.65 -15.85
N VAL A 396 -35.83 -15.34 -15.80
CA VAL A 396 -35.06 -14.43 -14.94
C VAL A 396 -35.99 -13.83 -13.89
N ASP A 397 -35.79 -14.16 -12.62
CA ASP A 397 -36.48 -13.50 -11.50
C ASP A 397 -35.79 -12.17 -11.22
N ILE A 398 -36.44 -11.07 -11.61
CA ILE A 398 -35.86 -9.72 -11.56
C ILE A 398 -35.66 -9.26 -10.11
N ASP A 399 -36.59 -9.62 -9.23
CA ASP A 399 -36.56 -9.25 -7.82
C ASP A 399 -35.38 -9.95 -7.10
N LEU A 400 -35.12 -11.22 -7.43
CA LEU A 400 -33.98 -11.96 -6.89
C LEU A 400 -32.63 -11.42 -7.40
N GLU A 401 -32.51 -11.15 -8.70
CA GLU A 401 -31.25 -10.67 -9.27
C GLU A 401 -30.89 -9.24 -8.80
N LEU A 402 -31.88 -8.41 -8.49
CA LEU A 402 -31.68 -7.07 -7.93
C LEU A 402 -31.64 -7.02 -6.39
N SER A 403 -31.99 -8.11 -5.70
CA SER A 403 -31.97 -8.19 -4.23
C SER A 403 -30.66 -7.72 -3.55
N PRO A 404 -29.45 -7.92 -4.11
CA PRO A 404 -28.22 -7.43 -3.51
C PRO A 404 -28.04 -5.90 -3.61
N LEU A 405 -28.81 -5.23 -4.48
CA LEU A 405 -28.74 -3.78 -4.69
C LEU A 405 -29.73 -3.02 -3.79
N PHE A 406 -30.76 -3.69 -3.27
CA PHE A 406 -31.78 -3.08 -2.41
C PHE A 406 -31.29 -2.98 -0.95
N SER A 407 -30.53 -1.94 -0.67
CA SER A 407 -30.27 -1.47 0.72
C SER A 407 -30.98 -0.15 1.03
N VAL A 408 -31.77 0.38 0.09
CA VAL A 408 -32.41 1.70 0.16
C VAL A 408 -33.85 1.60 -0.33
N SER A 409 -34.76 2.29 0.37
CA SER A 409 -36.22 2.50 0.17
C SER A 409 -36.98 1.77 -0.95
N SER A 410 -38.19 1.32 -0.63
CA SER A 410 -39.18 0.68 -1.53
C SER A 410 -39.62 1.49 -2.76
N THR A 411 -39.24 2.77 -2.85
CA THR A 411 -39.57 3.64 -3.99
C THR A 411 -38.52 3.53 -5.12
N ASP A 412 -37.26 3.28 -4.77
CA ASP A 412 -36.15 3.15 -5.73
C ASP A 412 -36.15 1.76 -6.40
N SER A 413 -36.76 0.76 -5.75
CA SER A 413 -36.79 -0.61 -6.25
C SER A 413 -37.57 -0.76 -7.55
N ASN A 414 -38.74 -0.12 -7.65
CA ASN A 414 -39.57 -0.17 -8.85
C ASN A 414 -38.90 0.51 -10.05
N ILE A 415 -38.10 1.55 -9.81
CA ILE A 415 -37.34 2.25 -10.86
C ILE A 415 -36.26 1.33 -11.42
N LEU A 416 -35.51 0.65 -10.55
CA LEU A 416 -34.47 -0.29 -10.94
C LEU A 416 -35.02 -1.54 -11.65
N ILE A 417 -36.18 -2.05 -11.20
CA ILE A 417 -36.88 -3.16 -11.84
C ILE A 417 -37.27 -2.77 -13.27
N ASN A 418 -37.95 -1.63 -13.45
CA ASN A 418 -38.36 -1.17 -14.78
C ASN A 418 -37.14 -0.94 -15.68
N ARG A 419 -36.08 -0.32 -15.16
CA ARG A 419 -34.85 -0.09 -15.90
C ARG A 419 -34.20 -1.40 -16.37
N LEU A 420 -34.10 -2.42 -15.51
CA LEU A 420 -33.54 -3.72 -15.90
C LEU A 420 -34.37 -4.41 -16.99
N VAL A 421 -35.70 -4.34 -16.90
CA VAL A 421 -36.60 -4.87 -17.94
C VAL A 421 -36.38 -4.15 -19.27
N ASP A 422 -36.29 -2.82 -19.24
CA ASP A 422 -36.05 -2.01 -20.44
C ASP A 422 -34.69 -2.34 -21.07
N ASP A 423 -33.62 -2.38 -20.27
CA ASP A 423 -32.26 -2.68 -20.71
C ASP A 423 -32.14 -4.11 -21.28
N LEU A 424 -32.79 -5.10 -20.65
CA LEU A 424 -32.86 -6.46 -21.21
C LEU A 424 -33.65 -6.49 -22.52
N SER A 425 -34.81 -5.84 -22.58
CA SER A 425 -35.67 -5.81 -23.78
C SER A 425 -35.05 -5.07 -24.96
N SER A 426 -34.05 -4.21 -24.70
CA SER A 426 -33.29 -3.50 -25.74
C SER A 426 -32.21 -4.38 -26.38
N SER A 427 -31.79 -5.46 -25.72
CA SER A 427 -30.64 -6.26 -26.14
C SER A 427 -30.92 -7.76 -26.31
N LEU A 428 -32.10 -8.22 -25.88
CA LEU A 428 -32.56 -9.61 -25.91
C LEU A 428 -34.06 -9.65 -26.24
N GLY A 429 -34.54 -10.82 -26.64
CA GLY A 429 -35.97 -11.10 -26.71
C GLY A 429 -36.52 -11.36 -25.32
N VAL A 430 -37.42 -10.51 -24.82
CA VAL A 430 -37.94 -10.59 -23.44
C VAL A 430 -39.45 -10.52 -23.40
N TYR A 431 -40.06 -11.34 -22.55
CA TYR A 431 -41.49 -11.27 -22.19
C TYR A 431 -41.68 -11.26 -20.66
N PRO A 432 -42.15 -10.16 -20.07
CA PRO A 432 -42.39 -10.07 -18.63
C PRO A 432 -43.73 -10.70 -18.23
N VAL A 433 -43.72 -11.55 -17.20
CA VAL A 433 -44.89 -12.19 -16.60
C VAL A 433 -44.89 -11.94 -15.10
N LYS A 434 -46.06 -11.60 -14.54
CA LYS A 434 -46.23 -11.54 -13.08
C LYS A 434 -46.77 -12.87 -12.60
N ASP A 435 -46.06 -13.48 -11.66
CA ASP A 435 -46.47 -14.71 -11.00
C ASP A 435 -47.66 -14.46 -10.05
N GLU A 436 -48.32 -15.53 -9.58
CA GLU A 436 -49.46 -15.46 -8.66
C GLU A 436 -49.13 -14.75 -7.34
N THR A 437 -47.84 -14.70 -6.99
CA THR A 437 -47.28 -14.01 -5.83
C THR A 437 -47.00 -12.51 -6.06
N GLY A 438 -47.23 -12.00 -7.27
CA GLY A 438 -46.96 -10.62 -7.67
C GLY A 438 -45.52 -10.33 -8.10
N LYS A 439 -44.63 -11.34 -8.05
CA LYS A 439 -43.23 -11.24 -8.50
C LYS A 439 -43.11 -11.15 -10.01
N LEU A 440 -42.12 -10.39 -10.50
CA LEU A 440 -41.89 -10.19 -11.93
C LEU A 440 -40.82 -11.15 -12.47
N ILE A 441 -41.24 -12.08 -13.33
CA ILE A 441 -40.36 -13.02 -14.03
C ILE A 441 -40.25 -12.61 -15.50
N CYS A 442 -39.03 -12.37 -15.95
CA CYS A 442 -38.73 -12.05 -17.35
C CYS A 442 -38.24 -13.29 -18.09
N TYR A 443 -39.07 -13.79 -18.99
CA TYR A 443 -38.73 -14.87 -19.91
C TYR A 443 -37.88 -14.30 -21.06
N SER A 444 -36.59 -14.64 -21.06
CA SER A 444 -35.58 -13.98 -21.89
C SER A 444 -34.82 -14.97 -22.78
N VAL A 445 -34.45 -14.55 -23.99
CA VAL A 445 -33.74 -15.37 -24.99
C VAL A 445 -32.81 -14.52 -25.87
N ASP A 446 -31.69 -15.09 -26.30
CA ASP A 446 -30.88 -14.49 -27.37
C ASP A 446 -31.64 -14.55 -28.70
N GLN A 447 -32.06 -13.37 -29.19
CA GLN A 447 -32.83 -13.21 -30.41
C GLN A 447 -32.14 -13.75 -31.67
N ARG A 448 -30.81 -13.91 -31.63
CA ARG A 448 -30.03 -14.49 -32.74
C ARG A 448 -30.30 -15.98 -32.97
N TYR A 449 -30.78 -16.69 -31.94
CA TYR A 449 -31.09 -18.12 -31.96
C TYR A 449 -32.58 -18.41 -31.81
N LEU A 450 -33.45 -17.40 -31.87
CA LEU A 450 -34.86 -17.51 -31.47
C LEU A 450 -35.58 -18.65 -32.19
N ARG A 451 -35.33 -18.85 -33.48
CA ARG A 451 -35.95 -19.93 -34.25
C ARG A 451 -35.53 -21.33 -33.78
N ASP A 452 -34.23 -21.55 -33.56
CA ASP A 452 -33.74 -22.84 -33.07
C ASP A 452 -34.27 -23.13 -31.65
N VAL A 453 -34.43 -22.08 -30.84
CA VAL A 453 -35.09 -22.18 -29.53
C VAL A 453 -36.55 -22.59 -29.70
N ILE A 454 -37.31 -21.96 -30.61
CA ILE A 454 -38.70 -22.34 -30.90
C ILE A 454 -38.79 -23.80 -31.36
N GLU A 455 -37.91 -24.25 -32.25
CA GLU A 455 -37.90 -25.62 -32.76
C GLU A 455 -37.58 -26.63 -31.64
N ASN A 456 -36.60 -26.34 -30.78
CA ASN A 456 -36.26 -27.19 -29.64
C ASN A 456 -37.36 -27.20 -28.57
N THR A 457 -37.93 -26.05 -28.20
CA THR A 457 -39.05 -25.96 -27.26
C THR A 457 -40.29 -26.68 -27.79
N ASN A 458 -40.55 -26.67 -29.09
CA ASN A 458 -41.61 -27.48 -29.72
C ASN A 458 -41.34 -28.99 -29.60
N ALA A 459 -40.09 -29.42 -29.74
CA ALA A 459 -39.74 -30.82 -29.54
C ALA A 459 -39.88 -31.25 -28.06
N LEU A 460 -39.60 -30.34 -27.13
CA LEU A 460 -39.72 -30.58 -25.68
C LEU A 460 -41.17 -30.53 -25.19
N SER A 461 -42.05 -29.73 -25.80
CA SER A 461 -43.47 -29.64 -25.41
C SER A 461 -44.25 -30.93 -25.65
N ALA A 462 -43.78 -31.77 -26.58
CA ALA A 462 -44.30 -33.13 -26.75
C ALA A 462 -44.03 -34.05 -25.54
N LYS A 463 -43.08 -33.69 -24.68
CA LYS A 463 -42.66 -34.50 -23.52
C LYS A 463 -43.04 -33.91 -22.17
N ASP A 464 -43.12 -32.57 -22.07
CA ASP A 464 -43.44 -31.87 -20.84
C ASP A 464 -44.39 -30.68 -21.11
N PRO A 465 -45.58 -30.64 -20.46
CA PRO A 465 -46.56 -29.59 -20.67
C PRO A 465 -46.09 -28.17 -20.30
N LYS A 466 -45.05 -28.03 -19.46
CA LYS A 466 -44.49 -26.72 -19.11
C LYS A 466 -44.02 -25.92 -20.33
N TYR A 467 -43.45 -26.59 -21.32
CA TYR A 467 -42.95 -25.94 -22.54
C TYR A 467 -44.07 -25.45 -23.47
N ILE A 468 -45.32 -25.87 -23.27
CA ILE A 468 -46.48 -25.34 -24.02
C ILE A 468 -46.71 -23.86 -23.69
N GLU A 469 -46.50 -23.46 -22.43
CA GLU A 469 -46.58 -22.06 -22.03
C GLU A 469 -45.38 -21.25 -22.53
N GLU A 470 -44.17 -21.83 -22.45
CA GLU A 470 -42.95 -21.19 -22.95
C GLU A 470 -43.02 -20.93 -24.48
N LEU A 471 -43.67 -21.81 -25.25
CA LEU A 471 -43.93 -21.58 -26.67
C LEU A 471 -44.80 -20.35 -26.92
N LYS A 472 -45.83 -20.11 -26.10
CA LYS A 472 -46.64 -18.90 -26.20
C LYS A 472 -45.78 -17.67 -25.95
N TYR A 473 -44.92 -17.69 -24.93
CA TYR A 473 -44.01 -16.58 -24.66
C TYR A 473 -43.05 -16.33 -25.81
N LEU A 474 -42.48 -17.37 -26.41
CA LEU A 474 -41.61 -17.27 -27.60
C LEU A 474 -42.34 -16.66 -28.80
N GLU A 475 -43.61 -16.99 -29.04
CA GLU A 475 -44.41 -16.37 -30.09
C GLU A 475 -44.64 -14.87 -29.85
N TRP A 476 -44.90 -14.48 -28.60
CA TRP A 476 -45.03 -13.07 -28.22
C TRP A 476 -43.71 -12.31 -28.40
N ILE A 477 -42.59 -12.90 -27.98
CA ILE A 477 -41.25 -12.35 -28.19
C ILE A 477 -40.99 -12.16 -29.68
N ARG A 478 -41.28 -13.17 -30.51
CA ARG A 478 -41.10 -13.08 -31.96
C ARG A 478 -41.94 -11.97 -32.58
N LYS A 479 -43.23 -11.86 -32.23
CA LYS A 479 -44.11 -10.77 -32.69
C LYS A 479 -43.57 -9.40 -32.27
N GLY A 480 -43.04 -9.29 -31.05
CA GLY A 480 -42.43 -8.07 -30.53
C GLY A 480 -41.17 -7.68 -31.32
N LEU A 481 -40.26 -8.61 -31.58
CA LEU A 481 -39.02 -8.35 -32.31
C LEU A 481 -39.26 -8.04 -33.79
N VAL A 482 -40.21 -8.73 -34.43
CA VAL A 482 -40.61 -8.46 -35.83
C VAL A 482 -41.26 -7.09 -35.96
N SER A 483 -42.14 -6.71 -35.03
CA SER A 483 -42.76 -5.37 -35.07
C SER A 483 -41.77 -4.22 -34.84
N LYS A 484 -40.64 -4.50 -34.16
CA LYS A 484 -39.53 -3.56 -33.97
C LYS A 484 -38.51 -3.56 -35.12
N ASN A 485 -38.65 -4.41 -36.13
CA ASN A 485 -37.66 -4.64 -37.19
C ASN A 485 -36.25 -4.92 -36.64
N ASP A 486 -36.14 -5.83 -35.66
CA ASP A 486 -34.85 -6.14 -35.05
C ASP A 486 -33.88 -6.79 -36.06
N SER A 487 -32.75 -6.11 -36.32
CA SER A 487 -31.71 -6.55 -37.25
C SER A 487 -30.99 -7.85 -36.87
N GLN A 488 -31.10 -8.28 -35.60
CA GLN A 488 -30.39 -9.44 -35.06
C GLN A 488 -31.23 -10.71 -35.00
N LEU A 489 -32.50 -10.65 -35.39
CA LEU A 489 -33.42 -11.77 -35.34
C LEU A 489 -32.93 -12.96 -36.20
N ASP A 490 -32.81 -14.13 -35.59
CA ASP A 490 -32.48 -15.43 -36.24
C ASP A 490 -31.14 -15.47 -37.01
N LEU A 491 -30.22 -14.51 -36.79
CA LEU A 491 -28.94 -14.42 -37.51
C LEU A 491 -28.03 -15.64 -37.37
N LEU A 492 -28.09 -16.34 -36.22
CA LEU A 492 -27.21 -17.46 -35.88
C LEU A 492 -27.97 -18.80 -35.86
N SER A 493 -29.23 -18.81 -36.29
CA SER A 493 -30.02 -20.03 -36.34
C SER A 493 -29.55 -20.96 -37.46
N GLU A 494 -29.24 -22.22 -37.15
CA GLU A 494 -28.76 -23.21 -38.13
C GLU A 494 -29.89 -23.65 -39.09
N SER A 495 -31.14 -23.40 -38.72
CA SER A 495 -32.35 -23.79 -39.44
C SER A 495 -32.68 -22.96 -40.70
N ILE A 496 -31.75 -22.22 -41.30
CA ILE A 496 -32.00 -21.50 -42.57
C ILE A 496 -32.26 -22.51 -43.70
N PRO A 497 -33.48 -22.62 -44.28
CA PRO A 497 -33.64 -23.27 -45.56
C PRO A 497 -33.08 -22.30 -46.61
N LYS A 498 -32.06 -22.72 -47.36
CA LYS A 498 -31.74 -22.11 -48.65
C LYS A 498 -32.92 -22.37 -49.59
N THR A 499 -33.90 -21.49 -49.63
CA THR A 499 -34.73 -21.30 -50.84
C THR A 499 -33.94 -20.37 -51.76
N THR A 500 -33.77 -20.64 -53.06
CA THR A 500 -34.81 -21.09 -54.01
C THR A 500 -34.21 -21.76 -55.26
N GLU A 501 -35.05 -22.59 -55.90
CA GLU A 501 -35.17 -22.86 -57.36
C GLU A 501 -34.39 -23.99 -58.08
N SER A 502 -35.21 -24.85 -58.70
CA SER A 502 -35.04 -25.74 -59.87
C SER A 502 -34.51 -27.19 -59.72
N ASP A 503 -35.45 -28.10 -60.03
CA ASP A 503 -35.35 -29.30 -60.88
C ASP A 503 -34.62 -30.59 -60.46
N THR A 504 -35.47 -31.59 -60.18
CA THR A 504 -35.43 -33.00 -60.61
C THR A 504 -34.07 -33.73 -60.72
N ARG A 505 -33.85 -34.72 -59.85
CA ARG A 505 -33.94 -36.17 -60.16
C ARG A 505 -33.54 -37.01 -58.95
N GLU A 506 -34.18 -38.17 -58.86
CA GLU A 506 -33.94 -39.25 -57.90
C GLU A 506 -32.47 -39.70 -57.82
N SER A 507 -32.02 -39.99 -56.60
CA SER A 507 -31.28 -41.23 -56.30
C SER A 507 -31.13 -41.37 -54.78
N GLU A 508 -31.48 -42.56 -54.32
CA GLU A 508 -31.20 -43.13 -53.00
C GLU A 508 -29.72 -43.01 -52.61
N GLY A 509 -29.44 -43.07 -51.30
CA GLY A 509 -28.09 -43.26 -50.79
C GLY A 509 -27.93 -42.88 -49.33
N SER A 510 -28.25 -43.81 -48.44
CA SER A 510 -27.83 -43.82 -47.05
C SER A 510 -26.38 -43.36 -46.84
N ASN A 511 -26.12 -42.44 -45.90
CA ASN A 511 -24.93 -42.55 -45.05
C ASN A 511 -25.01 -41.64 -43.81
N LYS A 512 -25.07 -42.27 -42.65
CA LYS A 512 -24.66 -41.69 -41.36
C LYS A 512 -23.22 -41.20 -41.51
N ARG A 513 -22.98 -39.88 -41.47
CA ARG A 513 -21.65 -39.32 -41.22
C ARG A 513 -21.60 -38.77 -39.80
N LYS A 514 -20.93 -39.53 -38.95
CA LYS A 514 -20.41 -39.08 -37.66
C LYS A 514 -19.53 -37.85 -37.91
N SER A 515 -19.62 -36.88 -37.02
CA SER A 515 -18.64 -35.82 -36.84
C SER A 515 -17.27 -36.46 -36.52
N GLN A 516 -16.47 -36.69 -37.55
CA GLN A 516 -15.03 -36.80 -37.37
C GLN A 516 -14.52 -35.37 -37.21
N VAL A 517 -14.02 -35.06 -36.02
CA VAL A 517 -13.10 -33.94 -35.84
C VAL A 517 -11.95 -34.16 -36.81
N ASP A 518 -11.69 -33.22 -37.70
CA ASP A 518 -10.58 -33.29 -38.66
C ASP A 518 -9.25 -33.30 -37.91
N VAL A 519 -8.74 -34.52 -37.64
CA VAL A 519 -7.46 -34.78 -36.97
C VAL A 519 -6.30 -34.15 -37.74
N GLU A 520 -6.45 -33.95 -39.05
CA GLU A 520 -5.48 -33.28 -39.91
C GLU A 520 -5.36 -31.77 -39.60
N GLU A 521 -6.43 -31.12 -39.12
CA GLU A 521 -6.43 -29.71 -38.72
C GLU A 521 -5.74 -29.52 -37.34
N LEU A 522 -5.90 -30.49 -36.44
CA LEU A 522 -5.21 -30.55 -35.14
C LEU A 522 -3.72 -30.90 -35.27
N GLN A 523 -3.37 -31.83 -36.18
CA GLN A 523 -1.97 -32.19 -36.46
C GLN A 523 -1.19 -31.02 -37.07
N ASN A 524 -1.86 -30.20 -37.90
CA ASN A 524 -1.24 -29.02 -38.46
C ASN A 524 -1.11 -27.87 -37.46
N THR A 525 -1.77 -27.90 -36.29
CA THR A 525 -1.76 -26.78 -35.32
C THR A 525 -0.78 -26.99 -34.17
N PHE A 526 -0.45 -28.24 -33.82
CA PHE A 526 0.35 -28.59 -32.64
C PHE A 526 1.51 -29.54 -32.97
N HIS A 527 2.70 -29.31 -32.41
CA HIS A 527 3.79 -30.29 -32.42
C HIS A 527 3.43 -31.46 -31.49
N PHE A 528 2.83 -32.50 -32.08
CA PHE A 528 2.42 -33.73 -31.41
C PHE A 528 3.54 -34.44 -30.62
N PRO A 529 4.80 -34.53 -31.12
CA PRO A 529 5.87 -35.19 -30.37
C PRO A 529 6.16 -34.50 -29.03
N THR A 530 6.19 -33.17 -28.99
CA THR A 530 6.40 -32.39 -27.76
C THR A 530 5.29 -32.63 -26.76
N LEU A 531 4.03 -32.64 -27.22
CA LEU A 531 2.85 -32.89 -26.39
C LEU A 531 2.90 -34.28 -25.73
N ILE A 532 3.20 -35.32 -26.51
CA ILE A 532 3.29 -36.70 -26.02
C ILE A 532 4.44 -36.85 -25.00
N ILE A 533 5.61 -36.26 -25.27
CA ILE A 533 6.76 -36.31 -24.36
C ILE A 533 6.45 -35.60 -23.05
N THR A 534 5.85 -34.41 -23.08
CA THR A 534 5.50 -33.65 -21.87
C THR A 534 4.43 -34.35 -21.03
N ALA A 535 3.43 -34.96 -21.66
CA ALA A 535 2.40 -35.71 -20.96
C ALA A 535 2.97 -36.99 -20.32
N LEU A 536 3.88 -37.70 -21.01
CA LEU A 536 4.54 -38.88 -20.46
C LEU A 536 5.47 -38.54 -19.29
N ILE A 537 6.30 -37.50 -19.41
CA ILE A 537 7.18 -37.08 -18.32
C ILE A 537 6.35 -36.60 -17.12
N GLY A 538 5.33 -35.78 -17.35
CA GLY A 538 4.49 -35.24 -16.28
C GLY A 538 3.65 -36.31 -15.58
N SER A 539 3.12 -37.31 -16.30
CA SER A 539 2.42 -38.45 -15.69
C SER A 539 3.35 -39.34 -14.86
N VAL A 540 4.59 -39.59 -15.30
CA VAL A 540 5.58 -40.34 -14.51
C VAL A 540 5.93 -39.58 -13.23
N VAL A 541 6.18 -38.26 -13.31
CA VAL A 541 6.46 -37.42 -12.13
C VAL A 541 5.27 -37.40 -11.18
N SER A 542 4.05 -37.24 -11.70
CA SER A 542 2.82 -37.28 -10.90
C SER A 542 2.63 -38.62 -10.20
N THR A 543 2.99 -39.73 -10.84
CA THR A 543 2.91 -41.07 -10.27
C THR A 543 3.93 -41.25 -9.15
N ILE A 544 5.17 -40.76 -9.33
CA ILE A 544 6.22 -40.80 -8.30
C ILE A 544 5.82 -39.96 -7.09
N VAL A 545 5.28 -38.75 -7.31
CA VAL A 545 4.83 -37.86 -6.24
C VAL A 545 3.65 -38.47 -5.50
N SER A 546 2.67 -39.05 -6.20
CA SER A 546 1.51 -39.71 -5.60
C SER A 546 1.90 -40.94 -4.76
N LEU A 547 2.89 -41.73 -5.22
CA LEU A 547 3.45 -42.85 -4.45
C LEU A 547 4.24 -42.38 -3.23
N ALA A 548 4.95 -41.25 -3.32
CA ALA A 548 5.70 -40.68 -2.20
C ALA A 548 4.79 -40.05 -1.13
N THR A 549 3.63 -39.52 -1.51
CA THR A 549 2.68 -38.84 -0.59
C THR A 549 1.48 -39.69 -0.21
N ASN A 550 1.31 -40.87 -0.80
CA ASN A 550 0.19 -41.79 -0.59
C ASN A 550 -1.20 -41.15 -0.85
N GLN A 551 -1.26 -40.19 -1.79
CA GLN A 551 -2.48 -39.46 -2.16
C GLN A 551 -2.85 -39.73 -3.61
N LEU A 552 -3.95 -40.47 -3.83
CA LEU A 552 -4.46 -40.84 -5.15
C LEU A 552 -5.00 -39.63 -5.95
N ASP A 553 -5.51 -38.61 -5.27
CA ASP A 553 -6.06 -37.42 -5.92
C ASP A 553 -4.97 -36.59 -6.65
N MET A 554 -3.73 -36.65 -6.16
CA MET A 554 -2.58 -36.01 -6.82
C MET A 554 -2.19 -36.69 -8.13
N LEU A 555 -2.55 -37.96 -8.33
CA LEU A 555 -2.30 -38.68 -9.58
C LEU A 555 -3.23 -38.18 -10.69
N VAL A 556 -4.52 -38.07 -10.39
CA VAL A 556 -5.50 -37.57 -11.36
C VAL A 556 -5.21 -36.10 -11.70
N GLY A 557 -4.99 -35.26 -10.68
CA GLY A 557 -4.66 -33.85 -10.87
C GLY A 557 -3.36 -33.62 -11.67
N GLY A 558 -2.30 -34.39 -11.40
CA GLY A 558 -1.03 -34.24 -12.09
C GLY A 558 -1.05 -34.73 -13.55
N VAL A 559 -1.86 -35.75 -13.87
CA VAL A 559 -2.08 -36.18 -15.25
C VAL A 559 -2.79 -35.08 -16.05
N PHE A 560 -3.86 -34.48 -15.52
CA PHE A 560 -4.54 -33.36 -16.20
C PHE A 560 -3.63 -32.13 -16.36
N ALA A 561 -2.85 -31.78 -15.33
CA ALA A 561 -1.91 -30.67 -15.39
C ALA A 561 -0.81 -30.87 -16.46
N SER A 562 -0.31 -32.10 -16.61
CA SER A 562 0.71 -32.42 -17.62
C SER A 562 0.19 -32.36 -19.06
N ILE A 563 -1.07 -32.71 -19.28
CA ILE A 563 -1.74 -32.57 -20.59
C ILE A 563 -1.90 -31.08 -20.93
N LEU A 564 -2.39 -30.25 -20.00
CA LEU A 564 -2.53 -28.81 -20.20
C LEU A 564 -1.19 -28.12 -20.47
N ALA A 565 -0.15 -28.48 -19.71
CA ALA A 565 1.21 -27.98 -19.92
C ALA A 565 1.76 -28.41 -21.29
N GLY A 566 1.45 -29.63 -21.75
CA GLY A 566 1.83 -30.12 -23.08
C GLY A 566 1.15 -29.36 -24.22
N PHE A 567 -0.13 -29.00 -24.08
CA PHE A 567 -0.83 -28.14 -25.04
C PHE A 567 -0.21 -26.73 -25.10
N ALA A 568 0.09 -26.13 -23.95
CA ALA A 568 0.74 -24.82 -23.89
C ALA A 568 2.12 -24.85 -24.55
N LEU A 569 2.99 -25.81 -24.18
CA LEU A 569 4.33 -25.94 -24.74
C LEU A 569 4.33 -26.27 -26.24
N SER A 570 3.37 -27.08 -26.70
CA SER A 570 3.22 -27.42 -28.12
C SER A 570 2.80 -26.20 -28.96
N TYR A 571 1.90 -25.36 -28.43
CA TYR A 571 1.51 -24.09 -29.04
C TYR A 571 2.68 -23.10 -29.14
N PHE A 572 3.49 -22.98 -28.07
CA PHE A 572 4.65 -22.08 -28.06
C PHE A 572 5.81 -22.57 -28.92
N SER A 573 6.04 -23.89 -29.00
CA SER A 573 7.15 -24.48 -29.79
C SER A 573 6.98 -24.25 -31.29
N LYS A 574 5.73 -24.29 -31.80
CA LYS A 574 5.43 -24.04 -33.22
C LYS A 574 5.69 -22.59 -33.64
N LYS A 575 5.68 -21.66 -32.68
CA LYS A 575 5.93 -20.24 -32.92
C LYS A 575 7.44 -19.90 -32.98
N MET A 576 8.34 -20.88 -32.78
CA MET A 576 9.78 -20.66 -32.58
C MET A 576 10.74 -21.40 -33.54
N GLU A 577 10.28 -21.99 -34.65
CA GLU A 577 11.19 -22.54 -35.68
C GLU A 577 11.55 -21.48 -36.75
N SER A 578 12.78 -21.09 -37.14
CA SER A 578 14.16 -20.95 -36.58
C SER A 578 14.97 -20.08 -37.60
N PRO A 579 16.18 -19.50 -37.33
CA PRO A 579 17.40 -20.31 -37.16
C PRO A 579 18.29 -19.89 -35.97
N LYS A 580 18.93 -20.93 -35.41
CA LYS A 580 19.99 -21.04 -34.39
C LYS A 580 20.67 -19.75 -33.87
N PRO A 581 20.82 -19.68 -32.54
CA PRO A 581 22.02 -19.13 -31.94
C PRO A 581 22.81 -20.19 -31.14
N GLU A 582 24.05 -19.81 -30.92
CA GLU A 582 25.15 -20.59 -30.39
C GLU A 582 24.98 -21.04 -28.95
N LYS A 583 25.79 -22.05 -28.62
CA LYS A 583 25.93 -22.73 -27.33
C LYS A 583 25.89 -21.76 -26.15
N ILE A 584 24.79 -21.77 -25.40
CA ILE A 584 24.76 -21.31 -24.01
C ILE A 584 25.04 -22.51 -23.12
N THR A 585 26.19 -22.44 -22.48
CA THR A 585 26.69 -23.36 -21.46
C THR A 585 25.68 -23.44 -20.32
N ASN A 586 25.20 -24.65 -20.02
CA ASN A 586 24.35 -24.95 -18.87
C ASN A 586 25.04 -24.48 -17.56
N LYS A 587 24.59 -23.35 -17.00
CA LYS A 587 24.67 -23.14 -15.55
C LYS A 587 23.47 -23.84 -14.94
N LYS A 588 23.73 -24.97 -14.29
CA LYS A 588 22.78 -25.66 -13.42
C LYS A 588 22.18 -24.64 -12.44
N GLN A 589 20.85 -24.48 -12.48
CA GLN A 589 20.09 -24.07 -11.32
C GLN A 589 20.38 -25.09 -10.21
N VAL A 590 21.11 -24.65 -9.18
CA VAL A 590 21.30 -25.42 -7.96
C VAL A 590 20.25 -24.95 -6.97
N SER A 591 19.38 -25.88 -6.60
CA SER A 591 18.44 -25.80 -5.48
C SER A 591 19.16 -25.33 -4.21
N SER A 592 18.60 -24.31 -3.58
CA SER A 592 19.04 -23.73 -2.31
C SER A 592 18.90 -24.73 -1.16
N GLY A 593 20.01 -25.41 -0.86
CA GLY A 593 20.26 -26.16 0.36
C GLY A 593 21.76 -26.42 0.44
N LEU A 594 22.46 -25.74 1.34
CA LEU A 594 23.89 -25.98 1.59
C LEU A 594 24.06 -27.43 2.05
N SER A 595 24.75 -28.26 1.27
CA SER A 595 25.10 -29.62 1.70
C SER A 595 26.01 -29.56 2.93
N GLU A 596 25.93 -30.53 3.85
CA GLU A 596 26.78 -30.58 5.05
C GLU A 596 28.28 -30.51 4.72
N GLN A 597 28.68 -31.07 3.57
CA GLN A 597 30.05 -31.00 3.05
C GLN A 597 30.47 -29.58 2.64
N MET A 598 29.56 -28.81 2.01
CA MET A 598 29.84 -27.40 1.72
C MET A 598 29.95 -26.58 3.00
N LEU A 599 29.12 -26.83 4.02
CA LEU A 599 29.19 -26.12 5.31
C LEU A 599 30.54 -26.34 6.04
N THR A 600 31.13 -27.53 5.94
CA THR A 600 32.46 -27.78 6.52
C THR A 600 33.58 -27.06 5.77
N ILE A 601 33.51 -27.01 4.44
CA ILE A 601 34.48 -26.27 3.61
C ILE A 601 34.38 -24.76 3.90
N VAL A 602 33.14 -24.27 4.02
CA VAL A 602 32.83 -22.88 4.35
C VAL A 602 33.43 -22.47 5.69
N ARG A 603 33.25 -23.27 6.77
CA ARG A 603 33.79 -22.94 8.10
C ARG A 603 35.31 -22.94 8.15
N ALA A 604 35.94 -23.88 7.44
CA ALA A 604 37.40 -23.93 7.31
C ALA A 604 37.94 -22.69 6.59
N ALA A 605 37.32 -22.32 5.46
CA ALA A 605 37.70 -21.15 4.68
C ALA A 605 37.43 -19.82 5.42
N GLU A 606 36.31 -19.68 6.13
CA GLU A 606 35.97 -18.45 6.88
C GLU A 606 36.99 -18.16 7.99
N THR A 607 37.52 -19.19 8.65
CA THR A 607 38.50 -19.04 9.74
C THR A 607 39.81 -18.42 9.25
N VAL A 608 40.20 -18.73 8.01
CA VAL A 608 41.46 -18.29 7.39
C VAL A 608 41.27 -16.97 6.63
N LEU A 609 40.19 -16.85 5.85
CA LEU A 609 39.95 -15.68 4.98
C LEU A 609 39.31 -14.50 5.73
N PHE A 610 38.58 -14.73 6.82
CA PHE A 610 37.93 -13.68 7.61
C PHE A 610 38.26 -13.82 9.11
N PRO A 611 39.54 -13.62 9.50
CA PRO A 611 39.98 -13.88 10.87
C PRO A 611 39.28 -12.96 11.88
N LYS A 612 38.95 -13.47 13.08
CA LYS A 612 38.25 -12.68 14.12
C LYS A 612 39.07 -11.50 14.65
N LYS A 613 40.41 -11.56 14.54
CA LYS A 613 41.34 -10.49 14.90
C LYS A 613 42.09 -10.06 13.65
N PHE A 614 42.12 -8.76 13.37
CA PHE A 614 42.77 -8.17 12.20
C PHE A 614 43.36 -6.81 12.59
N ASN A 615 44.48 -6.44 11.95
CA ASN A 615 45.14 -5.16 12.22
C ASN A 615 44.68 -4.07 11.24
N ASN A 616 44.34 -4.48 10.01
CA ASN A 616 43.82 -3.59 8.97
C ASN A 616 42.48 -4.09 8.44
N ILE A 617 41.50 -3.20 8.30
CA ILE A 617 40.15 -3.52 7.80
C ILE A 617 40.19 -4.16 6.40
N PHE A 618 41.20 -3.85 5.56
CA PHE A 618 41.37 -4.45 4.24
C PHE A 618 41.93 -5.88 4.24
N GLU A 619 42.31 -6.42 5.38
CA GLU A 619 42.58 -7.86 5.53
C GLU A 619 41.29 -8.69 5.37
N LYS A 620 40.12 -8.04 5.51
CA LYS A 620 38.79 -8.66 5.39
C LYS A 620 38.00 -8.23 4.15
N VAL A 621 38.59 -7.38 3.31
CA VAL A 621 37.95 -6.85 2.10
C VAL A 621 38.72 -7.33 0.89
N TYR A 622 38.01 -8.02 0.00
CA TYR A 622 38.58 -8.66 -1.17
C TYR A 622 37.97 -8.10 -2.46
N ASP A 623 38.72 -8.19 -3.54
CA ASP A 623 38.17 -8.19 -4.89
C ASP A 623 38.33 -9.62 -5.47
N PRO A 624 37.69 -9.96 -6.61
CA PRO A 624 37.73 -11.33 -7.13
C PRO A 624 39.14 -11.86 -7.38
N LYS A 625 40.09 -10.99 -7.76
CA LYS A 625 41.48 -11.39 -8.04
C LYS A 625 42.24 -11.64 -6.74
N LYS A 626 42.11 -10.74 -5.78
CA LYS A 626 42.74 -10.82 -4.45
C LYS A 626 42.18 -12.01 -3.67
N LEU A 627 40.86 -12.26 -3.73
CA LEU A 627 40.24 -13.42 -3.06
C LEU A 627 40.85 -14.73 -3.57
N LYS A 628 40.92 -14.90 -4.89
CA LYS A 628 41.50 -16.09 -5.50
C LYS A 628 42.98 -16.27 -5.14
N TYR A 629 43.76 -15.20 -5.21
CA TYR A 629 45.16 -15.21 -4.82
C TYR A 629 45.35 -15.60 -3.35
N THR A 630 44.54 -15.05 -2.43
CA THR A 630 44.60 -15.38 -1.01
C THR A 630 44.15 -16.82 -0.72
N ILE A 631 43.22 -17.39 -1.50
CA ILE A 631 42.86 -18.82 -1.42
C ILE A 631 44.02 -19.69 -1.89
N GLU A 632 44.70 -19.31 -2.98
CA GLU A 632 45.87 -20.03 -3.51
C GLU A 632 47.05 -20.04 -2.51
N GLU A 633 47.34 -18.90 -1.86
CA GLU A 633 48.40 -18.81 -0.84
C GLU A 633 48.11 -19.63 0.42
N ASN A 634 46.85 -19.72 0.84
CA ASN A 634 46.46 -20.36 2.10
C ASN A 634 45.80 -21.74 1.91
N ILE A 635 45.97 -22.35 0.72
CA ILE A 635 45.29 -23.60 0.38
C ILE A 635 45.66 -24.75 1.33
N ASP A 636 46.93 -24.82 1.75
CA ASP A 636 47.42 -25.87 2.63
C ASP A 636 46.87 -25.72 4.06
N GLU A 637 46.69 -24.49 4.53
CA GLU A 637 46.08 -24.20 5.83
C GLU A 637 44.59 -24.57 5.83
N ILE A 638 43.86 -24.17 4.78
CA ILE A 638 42.44 -24.52 4.63
C ILE A 638 42.29 -26.04 4.51
N ARG A 639 43.15 -26.71 3.71
CA ARG A 639 43.18 -28.17 3.53
C ARG A 639 43.37 -28.91 4.86
N ASN A 640 44.22 -28.41 5.75
CA ASN A 640 44.46 -29.02 7.05
C ASN A 640 43.23 -28.95 7.98
N LEU A 641 42.35 -27.98 7.79
CA LEU A 641 41.09 -27.83 8.52
C LEU A 641 39.94 -28.66 7.94
N LEU A 642 40.11 -29.28 6.76
CA LEU A 642 39.07 -30.08 6.11
C LEU A 642 39.05 -31.56 6.57
N PRO A 643 37.89 -32.25 6.43
CA PRO A 643 37.78 -33.69 6.66
C PRO A 643 38.72 -34.52 5.76
N PRO A 644 39.13 -35.73 6.18
CA PRO A 644 40.12 -36.54 5.46
C PRO A 644 39.73 -36.94 4.03
N ALA A 645 38.43 -36.91 3.69
CA ALA A 645 37.93 -37.15 2.33
C ALA A 645 38.30 -36.01 1.36
N ASP A 646 38.29 -34.76 1.82
CA ASP A 646 38.55 -33.57 1.01
C ASP A 646 40.05 -33.21 0.94
N ARG A 647 40.86 -33.72 1.88
CA ARG A 647 42.33 -33.54 1.90
C ARG A 647 43.03 -34.16 0.68
N LYS A 648 42.38 -35.11 0.01
CA LYS A 648 42.94 -35.84 -1.15
C LYS A 648 42.56 -35.22 -2.51
N LYS A 649 41.80 -34.11 -2.52
CA LYS A 649 41.38 -33.43 -3.75
C LYS A 649 42.54 -32.63 -4.37
N GLU A 650 42.59 -32.63 -5.71
CA GLU A 650 43.49 -31.79 -6.51
C GLU A 650 43.27 -30.30 -6.20
N ASP A 651 44.37 -29.53 -6.07
CA ASP A 651 44.37 -28.12 -5.70
C ASP A 651 43.39 -27.28 -6.53
N ALA A 652 43.38 -27.47 -7.85
CA ALA A 652 42.51 -26.71 -8.76
C ALA A 652 41.01 -26.93 -8.52
N LYS A 653 40.62 -28.15 -8.14
CA LYS A 653 39.22 -28.46 -7.80
C LYS A 653 38.87 -27.91 -6.43
N LEU A 654 39.80 -27.99 -5.48
CA LEU A 654 39.61 -27.49 -4.13
C LEU A 654 39.48 -25.96 -4.10
N ILE A 655 40.31 -25.23 -4.86
CA ILE A 655 40.22 -23.76 -5.00
C ILE A 655 38.85 -23.35 -5.54
N ALA A 656 38.37 -24.00 -6.61
CA ALA A 656 37.08 -23.69 -7.19
C ALA A 656 35.91 -23.98 -6.23
N GLU A 657 35.99 -25.06 -5.46
CA GLU A 657 35.00 -25.38 -4.42
C GLU A 657 35.03 -24.38 -3.26
N ILE A 658 36.22 -23.95 -2.81
CA ILE A 658 36.38 -22.93 -1.76
C ILE A 658 35.87 -21.57 -2.25
N GLU A 659 36.23 -21.15 -3.46
CA GLU A 659 35.78 -19.89 -4.06
C GLU A 659 34.25 -19.85 -4.17
N TYR A 660 33.65 -20.93 -4.67
CA TYR A 660 32.19 -21.07 -4.74
C TYR A 660 31.55 -21.03 -3.34
N ALA A 661 32.13 -21.74 -2.38
CA ALA A 661 31.64 -21.81 -1.00
C ALA A 661 31.70 -20.44 -0.29
N VAL A 662 32.80 -19.71 -0.43
CA VAL A 662 33.01 -18.40 0.19
C VAL A 662 32.06 -17.35 -0.40
N LEU A 663 31.82 -17.38 -1.70
CA LEU A 663 30.87 -16.47 -2.36
C LEU A 663 29.41 -16.68 -1.90
N GLN A 664 29.06 -17.84 -1.35
CA GLN A 664 27.72 -18.08 -0.77
C GLN A 664 27.56 -17.43 0.62
N LEU A 665 28.65 -17.17 1.36
CA LEU A 665 28.63 -16.49 2.65
C LEU A 665 29.08 -15.03 2.60
N ALA A 666 29.74 -14.63 1.52
CA ALA A 666 30.19 -13.27 1.32
C ALA A 666 29.14 -12.46 0.54
N ILE A 667 29.13 -11.16 0.84
CA ILE A 667 28.38 -10.16 0.11
C ILE A 667 29.31 -9.58 -0.95
N SER A 668 28.82 -9.52 -2.18
CA SER A 668 29.45 -8.81 -3.29
C SER A 668 28.73 -7.48 -3.53
N ILE A 669 29.46 -6.38 -3.32
CA ILE A 669 29.03 -5.03 -3.66
C ILE A 669 29.65 -4.71 -5.02
N LYS A 670 28.81 -4.59 -6.05
CA LYS A 670 29.24 -4.28 -7.42
C LYS A 670 29.11 -2.79 -7.70
N VAL A 671 30.17 -2.20 -8.24
CA VAL A 671 30.17 -0.79 -8.62
C VAL A 671 29.52 -0.63 -10.00
N PRO A 672 28.48 0.22 -10.15
CA PRO A 672 27.81 0.49 -11.43
C PRO A 672 28.78 0.92 -12.52
N GLU A 673 28.54 0.49 -13.75
CA GLU A 673 29.45 0.72 -14.89
C GLU A 673 29.67 2.22 -15.16
N GLU A 674 28.70 3.08 -14.85
CA GLU A 674 28.80 4.52 -15.09
C GLU A 674 29.83 5.22 -14.19
N ILE A 675 30.18 4.61 -13.04
CA ILE A 675 31.08 5.20 -12.04
C ILE A 675 32.34 4.35 -11.82
N GLN A 676 32.60 3.36 -12.68
CA GLN A 676 33.77 2.52 -12.59
C GLN A 676 35.06 3.25 -13.02
N MET A 677 36.07 3.21 -12.16
CA MET A 677 37.37 3.84 -12.42
C MET A 677 38.40 2.83 -12.93
N LYS A 678 39.21 3.24 -13.92
CA LYS A 678 40.34 2.43 -14.41
C LYS A 678 41.36 2.25 -13.29
N GLY A 679 41.73 1.00 -13.00
CA GLY A 679 42.69 0.66 -11.94
C GLY A 679 42.10 0.52 -10.53
N ARG A 680 40.78 0.65 -10.36
CA ARG A 680 40.07 0.39 -9.09
C ARG A 680 39.22 -0.88 -9.18
N SER A 681 38.94 -1.48 -8.01
CA SER A 681 38.16 -2.71 -7.91
C SER A 681 36.71 -2.47 -8.34
N ARG A 682 36.19 -3.31 -9.23
CA ARG A 682 34.80 -3.21 -9.74
C ARG A 682 33.79 -3.89 -8.80
N GLU A 683 34.30 -4.70 -7.89
CA GLU A 683 33.53 -5.55 -7.01
C GLU A 683 34.27 -5.69 -5.67
N PHE A 684 33.55 -5.50 -4.58
CA PHE A 684 34.04 -5.65 -3.22
C PHE A 684 33.34 -6.83 -2.55
N ILE A 685 34.13 -7.77 -2.05
CA ILE A 685 33.68 -8.99 -1.40
C ILE A 685 34.00 -8.88 0.09
N VAL A 686 32.97 -8.97 0.92
CA VAL A 686 33.06 -8.87 2.38
C VAL A 686 32.19 -9.95 3.00
N SER A 687 32.59 -10.56 4.11
CA SER A 687 31.75 -11.54 4.81
C SER A 687 30.39 -10.95 5.23
N LYS A 688 29.31 -11.73 5.07
CA LYS A 688 27.95 -11.37 5.54
C LYS A 688 27.91 -11.15 7.05
N SER A 689 28.72 -11.87 7.84
CA SER A 689 28.79 -11.71 9.30
C SER A 689 29.48 -10.39 9.71
N ASP A 690 30.54 -10.01 9.01
CA ASP A 690 31.24 -8.75 9.24
C ASP A 690 30.39 -7.54 8.81
N LEU A 691 29.73 -7.59 7.65
CA LEU A 691 28.87 -6.49 7.19
C LEU A 691 27.61 -6.30 8.06
N LYS A 692 27.15 -7.34 8.78
CA LYS A 692 26.09 -7.23 9.79
C LYS A 692 26.50 -6.38 10.99
N THR A 693 27.79 -6.25 11.28
CA THR A 693 28.29 -5.56 12.46
C THR A 693 28.42 -4.05 12.21
N LEU A 694 27.73 -3.22 13.00
CA LEU A 694 27.79 -1.75 12.89
C LEU A 694 29.22 -1.22 12.98
N LEU A 695 29.99 -1.71 13.97
CA LEU A 695 31.38 -1.31 14.17
C LEU A 695 32.28 -1.56 12.94
N PHE A 696 32.03 -2.64 12.20
CA PHE A 696 32.78 -2.96 10.99
C PHE A 696 32.40 -2.00 9.85
N ARG A 697 31.09 -1.75 9.66
CA ARG A 697 30.59 -0.80 8.66
C ARG A 697 31.13 0.61 8.88
N ASP A 698 31.09 1.10 10.12
CA ASP A 698 31.55 2.44 10.47
C ASP A 698 33.05 2.60 10.20
N LYS A 699 33.88 1.62 10.61
CA LYS A 699 35.33 1.64 10.35
C LYS A 699 35.67 1.59 8.88
N LEU A 700 34.96 0.77 8.10
CA LEU A 700 35.18 0.63 6.67
C LEU A 700 34.75 1.91 5.92
N ALA A 701 33.60 2.48 6.27
CA ALA A 701 33.13 3.75 5.72
C ALA A 701 34.06 4.91 6.11
N GLU A 702 34.54 4.97 7.35
CA GLU A 702 35.53 5.97 7.80
C GLU A 702 36.83 5.90 7.01
N HIS A 703 37.28 4.69 6.66
CA HIS A 703 38.45 4.55 5.80
C HIS A 703 38.21 5.13 4.40
N PHE A 704 37.11 4.76 3.73
CA PHE A 704 36.79 5.32 2.42
C PHE A 704 36.56 6.84 2.46
N ARG A 705 36.09 7.38 3.59
CA ARG A 705 36.03 8.83 3.83
C ARG A 705 37.40 9.49 3.94
N LYS A 706 38.35 8.85 4.64
CA LYS A 706 39.74 9.33 4.72
C LYS A 706 40.37 9.33 3.33
N GLU A 707 40.13 8.30 2.53
CA GLU A 707 40.58 8.25 1.13
C GLU A 707 39.91 9.33 0.28
N ALA A 708 38.59 9.52 0.39
CA ALA A 708 37.85 10.56 -0.33
C ALA A 708 38.37 11.96 -0.01
N SER A 709 38.81 12.19 1.22
CA SER A 709 39.37 13.48 1.64
C SER A 709 40.68 13.85 0.93
N VAL A 710 41.39 12.86 0.37
CA VAL A 710 42.61 13.07 -0.43
C VAL A 710 42.27 13.40 -1.89
N TYR A 711 41.16 12.87 -2.41
CA TYR A 711 40.73 13.01 -3.81
C TYR A 711 39.64 14.07 -4.03
N LYS A 712 39.51 15.07 -3.13
CA LYS A 712 38.44 16.10 -3.17
C LYS A 712 38.29 16.84 -4.51
N ASN A 713 39.36 16.92 -5.29
CA ASN A 713 39.39 17.65 -6.57
C ASN A 713 39.08 16.75 -7.78
N ASP A 714 38.91 15.44 -7.59
CA ASP A 714 38.59 14.49 -8.65
C ASP A 714 37.12 14.04 -8.52
N PRO A 715 36.22 14.56 -9.36
CA PRO A 715 34.79 14.30 -9.26
C PRO A 715 34.42 12.82 -9.50
N ASP A 716 35.18 12.13 -10.34
CA ASP A 716 34.92 10.73 -10.69
C ASP A 716 35.35 9.82 -9.53
N MET A 717 36.50 10.09 -8.92
CA MET A 717 36.96 9.41 -7.70
C MET A 717 36.04 9.66 -6.51
N MET A 718 35.56 10.90 -6.35
CA MET A 718 34.61 11.23 -5.30
C MET A 718 33.27 10.50 -5.50
N SER A 719 32.78 10.40 -6.72
CA SER A 719 31.56 9.66 -7.05
C SER A 719 31.69 8.17 -6.74
N TYR A 720 32.82 7.57 -7.13
CA TYR A 720 33.16 6.18 -6.81
C TYR A 720 33.22 5.92 -5.30
N LEU A 721 33.93 6.76 -4.54
CA LEU A 721 34.09 6.57 -3.09
C LEU A 721 32.80 6.84 -2.32
N ASN A 722 32.02 7.85 -2.72
CA ASN A 722 30.71 8.15 -2.13
C ASN A 722 29.70 7.02 -2.37
N TYR A 723 29.74 6.39 -3.55
CA TYR A 723 28.92 5.21 -3.82
C TYR A 723 29.24 4.08 -2.83
N LEU A 724 30.52 3.77 -2.62
CA LEU A 724 30.94 2.73 -1.68
C LEU A 724 30.50 3.05 -0.25
N ILE A 725 30.72 4.28 0.21
CA ILE A 725 30.27 4.72 1.54
C ILE A 725 28.75 4.57 1.67
N LYS A 726 27.99 5.00 0.66
CA LYS A 726 26.52 4.91 0.67
C LYS A 726 26.03 3.45 0.70
N GLU A 727 26.62 2.57 -0.10
CA GLU A 727 26.25 1.15 -0.11
C GLU A 727 26.66 0.44 1.18
N ILE A 728 27.79 0.79 1.80
CA ILE A 728 28.23 0.21 3.08
C ILE A 728 27.36 0.69 4.25
N GLU A 729 26.95 1.96 4.28
CA GLU A 729 26.21 2.52 5.42
C GLU A 729 24.69 2.41 5.30
N PHE A 730 24.15 2.44 4.08
CA PHE A 730 22.70 2.51 3.85
C PHE A 730 22.21 1.42 2.90
N GLY A 731 23.00 1.05 1.88
CA GLY A 731 22.64 0.00 0.92
C GLY A 731 22.81 -1.43 1.46
N TYR A 732 23.53 -1.61 2.58
CA TYR A 732 23.96 -2.91 3.07
C TYR A 732 22.79 -3.88 3.32
N ALA A 733 21.62 -3.36 3.72
CA ALA A 733 20.43 -4.16 4.01
C ALA A 733 19.94 -4.96 2.79
N LYS A 734 20.21 -4.48 1.56
CA LYS A 734 19.89 -5.19 0.31
C LYS A 734 20.62 -6.53 0.20
N TYR A 735 21.81 -6.63 0.79
CA TYR A 735 22.69 -7.79 0.69
C TYR A 735 22.61 -8.71 1.91
N ILE A 736 22.02 -8.25 3.02
CA ILE A 736 21.92 -9.02 4.28
C ILE A 736 20.65 -9.86 4.37
N LYS A 737 19.64 -9.62 3.50
CA LYS A 737 18.39 -10.41 3.46
C LYS A 737 18.67 -11.93 3.39
N PRO A 738 17.82 -12.75 4.03
CA PRO A 738 17.99 -14.20 4.10
C PRO A 738 18.01 -14.84 2.71
#